data_AF-A0A9N9F9Y2-F1
#
_entry.id   AF-A0A9N9F9Y2-F1
#
_cell.length_a   1.000
_cell.length_b   1.000
_cell.length_c   1.000
_cell.angle_alpha   90.00
_cell.angle_beta   90.00
_cell.angle_gamma   90.00
#
_symmetry.space_group_name_H-M   'P 1'
#
loop_
_entity.id
_entity.type
_entity.pdbx_description
1 polymer ?
#
loop_
_entity_poly.entity_id
_entity_poly.type
_entity_poly.pdbx_seq_one_letter_code
_entity_poly.pdbx_strand_id
1 'polypeptide(L)'
;MAQSSGKEIRILESNTSLYLVNITSLYLHPFLPETVPITVGILTISDTASKDKTKDQSGPILQSLFPSPQYHVVAYDVVPDDKDQIQKTIINWVDAKAFNVIITTGGTGFGVRDTTPEAVLPLLDRLSSGLTHLLVSASLSKTPYAALSRPVTGIRKKSIILTVPGSPKGARENVEAVLKILPHAVELACGGSGASVHDAMQYEKSGESEKGETREYGHDCVHHRSHGHSQHHAGEKKLLSNPLDAPVTQRQRHSPYPMISVDDALNIISVEANPLETIEVPVDENLVGYVVAEDIVSLEPVPGYRASILDGYAVIAKNGPGIYAVSPMPSIAAAASTQSTLTSTQVTRITTGAPLPPSATAVVMVEETSLVRTSADGKEEEEIMIHANVEEGENVREVGSDVQKGEIVMRKGEVVTEVGGEIGILASVGVCKVHVHRRPTVGIFSTGNEVIKHTDSEPLKYGQIRDSNRPTLLSVAKSAGFCAIDFGIVKDNKEELGRVLSDALSKVDVLITTGGVSMGEMDLLKPTLERSIGAVIHFGRVRMKPGKPTTFATVSSDTSSPSSQKKFIFALPGNPVSATVTFYLFVLPALRKLSGYDHWKLPIIKTELPFTLRLDPRPEYQRAVLRYVTLPSPRFVAYSTGQQRSSRMSSMRRCNALIKLPPKSENQTKLEAGTVVDAILVGELEC
;
A
#
# COMPACT_ATOMS: atom_id res chain seq x y z
N MET A 1 74.32 -24.62 -31.30
CA MET A 1 74.56 -26.07 -31.46
C MET A 1 73.21 -26.67 -31.83
N ALA A 2 73.06 -27.10 -33.09
CA ALA A 2 73.03 -28.52 -33.50
C ALA A 2 71.72 -29.22 -33.06
N GLN A 3 70.80 -29.61 -33.95
CA GLN A 3 70.89 -30.66 -35.00
C GLN A 3 71.17 -32.06 -34.41
N SER A 4 70.50 -33.15 -34.82
CA SER A 4 69.32 -33.33 -35.73
C SER A 4 68.64 -34.67 -35.39
N SER A 5 67.41 -34.96 -35.81
CA SER A 5 67.07 -35.70 -37.06
C SER A 5 65.63 -36.26 -36.92
N GLY A 6 64.89 -36.68 -37.96
CA GLY A 6 65.10 -36.61 -39.41
C GLY A 6 64.13 -37.53 -40.19
N LYS A 7 63.85 -37.22 -41.47
CA LYS A 7 62.88 -37.86 -42.41
C LYS A 7 61.40 -37.52 -42.10
N GLU A 8 60.59 -36.87 -42.95
CA GLU A 8 60.26 -37.05 -44.39
C GLU A 8 59.37 -38.29 -44.64
N ILE A 9 58.33 -38.29 -45.50
CA ILE A 9 58.18 -37.64 -46.83
C ILE A 9 56.74 -37.07 -47.08
N ARG A 10 56.69 -36.01 -47.92
CA ARG A 10 55.62 -35.45 -48.82
C ARG A 10 54.46 -36.41 -49.24
N ILE A 11 53.27 -36.03 -49.77
CA ILE A 11 52.72 -34.90 -50.57
C ILE A 11 51.15 -35.07 -50.57
N LEU A 12 50.18 -34.16 -50.83
CA LEU A 12 49.97 -32.70 -51.04
C LEU A 12 48.44 -32.42 -50.82
N GLU A 13 48.00 -31.14 -50.73
CA GLU A 13 46.60 -30.61 -50.95
C GLU A 13 45.38 -31.17 -50.15
N SER A 14 44.32 -30.42 -49.78
CA SER A 14 43.99 -28.98 -49.89
C SER A 14 42.92 -28.53 -48.86
N ASN A 15 42.97 -27.24 -48.47
CA ASN A 15 41.87 -26.35 -48.01
C ASN A 15 40.90 -26.68 -46.83
N THR A 16 40.61 -25.58 -46.09
CA THR A 16 39.39 -25.22 -45.31
C THR A 16 39.13 -25.75 -43.89
N SER A 17 38.98 -24.76 -42.98
CA SER A 17 38.34 -24.74 -41.65
C SER A 17 38.79 -25.69 -40.54
N LEU A 18 39.20 -25.08 -39.41
CA LEU A 18 39.47 -25.79 -38.15
C LEU A 18 38.18 -26.24 -37.48
N TYR A 19 38.07 -27.54 -37.22
CA TYR A 19 37.42 -28.02 -36.00
C TYR A 19 38.45 -28.05 -34.87
N LEU A 20 38.06 -27.65 -33.66
CA LEU A 20 38.74 -28.11 -32.44
C LEU A 20 37.71 -28.21 -31.30
N VAL A 21 37.60 -29.43 -30.76
CA VAL A 21 36.64 -29.83 -29.72
C VAL A 21 37.27 -29.65 -28.36
N ASN A 22 36.48 -29.31 -27.33
CA ASN A 22 36.78 -29.79 -25.98
C ASN A 22 35.52 -30.02 -25.12
N ILE A 23 35.24 -31.29 -24.84
CA ILE A 23 35.03 -31.89 -23.49
C ILE A 23 34.62 -30.88 -22.39
N THR A 24 33.47 -30.98 -21.73
CA THR A 24 32.85 -32.17 -21.09
C THR A 24 31.33 -32.24 -21.29
N SER A 25 30.75 -33.45 -21.28
CA SER A 25 29.33 -33.67 -21.01
C SER A 25 29.13 -34.98 -20.27
N LEU A 26 28.76 -34.91 -18.98
CA LEU A 26 28.17 -36.01 -18.20
C LEU A 26 27.69 -35.53 -16.82
N TYR A 27 26.49 -34.94 -16.79
CA TYR A 27 25.58 -35.03 -15.64
C TYR A 27 24.14 -34.92 -16.17
N LEU A 28 23.33 -35.97 -15.94
CA LEU A 28 21.92 -35.95 -16.30
C LEU A 28 21.12 -35.22 -15.22
N HIS A 29 20.19 -34.37 -15.64
CA HIS A 29 18.90 -34.20 -14.96
C HIS A 29 17.77 -34.24 -16.01
N PRO A 30 16.54 -34.65 -15.63
CA PRO A 30 15.66 -35.36 -16.56
C PRO A 30 14.46 -34.56 -17.09
N PHE A 31 13.95 -35.00 -18.25
CA PHE A 31 12.56 -34.86 -18.73
C PHE A 31 11.82 -33.53 -18.47
N LEU A 32 11.84 -32.64 -19.46
CA LEU A 32 10.67 -31.81 -19.77
C LEU A 32 9.81 -32.54 -20.82
N PRO A 33 8.46 -32.51 -20.73
CA PRO A 33 7.60 -33.05 -21.77
C PRO A 33 7.59 -32.12 -23.01
N GLU A 34 7.49 -32.71 -24.20
CA GLU A 34 7.37 -31.95 -25.46
C GLU A 34 6.05 -31.16 -25.48
N THR A 35 6.14 -29.84 -25.58
CA THR A 35 4.96 -28.97 -25.73
C THR A 35 4.46 -29.00 -27.17
N VAL A 36 3.21 -29.42 -27.36
CA VAL A 36 2.57 -29.47 -28.69
C VAL A 36 2.53 -28.06 -29.30
N PRO A 37 3.03 -27.86 -30.53
CA PRO A 37 3.14 -26.53 -31.12
C PRO A 37 1.79 -25.87 -31.36
N ILE A 38 1.73 -24.56 -31.14
CA ILE A 38 0.51 -23.76 -31.26
C ILE A 38 0.21 -23.54 -32.75
N THR A 39 -0.90 -24.11 -33.22
CA THR A 39 -1.33 -23.97 -34.62
C THR A 39 -2.04 -22.62 -34.85
N VAL A 40 -1.58 -21.89 -35.86
CA VAL A 40 -2.06 -20.54 -36.21
C VAL A 40 -2.63 -20.49 -37.62
N GLY A 41 -3.82 -19.92 -37.77
CA GLY A 41 -4.44 -19.59 -39.06
C GLY A 41 -4.56 -18.07 -39.26
N ILE A 42 -4.06 -17.57 -40.39
CA ILE A 42 -4.06 -16.13 -40.72
C ILE A 42 -5.01 -15.85 -41.88
N LEU A 43 -6.04 -15.04 -41.65
CA LEU A 43 -7.08 -14.73 -42.63
C LEU A 43 -7.06 -13.24 -42.98
N THR A 44 -6.65 -12.89 -44.20
CA THR A 44 -6.80 -11.51 -44.67
C THR A 44 -8.20 -11.30 -45.23
N ILE A 45 -8.82 -10.19 -44.85
CA ILE A 45 -10.18 -9.81 -45.23
C ILE A 45 -10.06 -8.54 -46.06
N SER A 46 -10.31 -8.67 -47.36
CA SER A 46 -10.11 -7.60 -48.34
C SER A 46 -10.76 -7.90 -49.70
N ASP A 47 -11.69 -7.04 -50.11
CA ASP A 47 -12.29 -7.00 -51.45
C ASP A 47 -11.30 -6.85 -52.62
N THR A 48 -10.06 -6.42 -52.36
CA THR A 48 -9.01 -6.25 -53.38
C THR A 48 -8.00 -7.39 -53.38
N ALA A 49 -7.53 -7.84 -52.21
CA ALA A 49 -6.55 -8.92 -52.12
C ALA A 49 -7.16 -10.32 -52.32
N SER A 50 -8.46 -10.49 -52.09
CA SER A 50 -9.18 -11.75 -52.44
C SER A 50 -9.23 -12.03 -53.94
N LYS A 51 -9.20 -10.97 -54.77
CA LYS A 51 -9.16 -11.05 -56.24
C LYS A 51 -7.73 -11.15 -56.78
N ASP A 52 -6.75 -10.71 -55.98
CA ASP A 52 -5.33 -10.69 -56.33
C ASP A 52 -4.48 -10.75 -55.05
N LYS A 53 -4.05 -11.95 -54.67
CA LYS A 53 -3.32 -12.17 -53.42
C LYS A 53 -1.96 -11.45 -53.35
N THR A 54 -1.42 -10.94 -54.46
CA THR A 54 -0.19 -10.12 -54.41
C THR A 54 -0.42 -8.74 -53.82
N LYS A 55 -1.68 -8.33 -53.62
CA LYS A 55 -2.04 -7.06 -52.97
C LYS A 55 -2.15 -7.16 -51.44
N ASP A 56 -2.08 -8.35 -50.87
CA ASP A 56 -1.99 -8.49 -49.42
C ASP A 56 -0.58 -8.17 -48.92
N GLN A 57 -0.48 -7.12 -48.10
CA GLN A 57 0.75 -6.72 -47.42
C GLN A 57 0.72 -7.03 -45.91
N SER A 58 -0.44 -7.40 -45.37
CA SER A 58 -0.66 -7.62 -43.94
C SER A 58 -0.52 -9.10 -43.58
N GLY A 59 -1.17 -10.00 -44.33
CA GLY A 59 -1.08 -11.45 -44.13
C GLY A 59 0.37 -11.97 -44.13
N PRO A 60 1.18 -11.71 -45.17
CA PRO A 60 2.59 -12.12 -45.21
C PRO A 60 3.43 -11.55 -44.06
N ILE A 61 3.14 -10.33 -43.60
CA ILE A 61 3.79 -9.78 -42.40
C ILE A 61 3.37 -10.57 -41.16
N LEU A 62 2.08 -10.87 -40.98
CA LEU A 62 1.61 -11.67 -39.86
C LEU A 62 2.22 -13.09 -39.86
N GLN A 63 2.41 -13.71 -41.04
CA GLN A 63 3.11 -14.99 -41.14
C GLN A 63 4.54 -14.92 -40.59
N SER A 64 5.25 -13.81 -40.83
CA SER A 64 6.63 -13.59 -40.35
C SER A 64 6.76 -13.29 -38.86
N LEU A 65 5.66 -13.06 -38.12
CA LEU A 65 5.68 -12.72 -36.70
C LEU A 65 5.57 -13.93 -35.75
N PHE A 66 5.39 -15.14 -36.28
CA PHE A 66 5.24 -16.36 -35.49
C PHE A 66 6.53 -17.19 -35.47
N PRO A 67 7.30 -17.19 -34.37
CA PRO A 67 8.56 -17.92 -34.29
C PRO A 67 8.33 -19.43 -34.15
N SER A 68 9.02 -20.19 -35.00
CA SER A 68 9.27 -21.62 -34.81
C SER A 68 10.29 -21.81 -33.68
N PRO A 69 10.16 -22.82 -32.79
CA PRO A 69 9.22 -23.96 -32.89
C PRO A 69 7.86 -23.75 -32.22
N GLN A 70 7.69 -22.74 -31.34
CA GLN A 70 6.49 -22.62 -30.49
C GLN A 70 5.19 -22.44 -31.29
N TYR A 71 5.25 -21.70 -32.40
CA TYR A 71 4.09 -21.43 -33.26
C TYR A 71 4.29 -22.03 -34.65
N HIS A 72 3.23 -22.60 -35.20
CA HIS A 72 3.18 -23.15 -36.55
C HIS A 72 2.02 -22.51 -37.33
N VAL A 73 2.33 -21.67 -38.31
CA VAL A 73 1.32 -21.10 -39.22
C VAL A 73 0.89 -22.17 -40.22
N VAL A 74 -0.23 -22.83 -39.92
CA VAL A 74 -0.75 -23.99 -40.66
C VAL A 74 -1.75 -23.61 -41.76
N ALA A 75 -2.21 -22.36 -41.79
CA ALA A 75 -2.98 -21.81 -42.90
C ALA A 75 -2.77 -20.30 -43.05
N TYR A 76 -2.77 -19.87 -44.31
CA TYR A 76 -2.96 -18.48 -44.71
C TYR A 76 -3.94 -18.45 -45.88
N ASP A 77 -4.95 -17.59 -45.82
CA ASP A 77 -5.92 -17.40 -46.90
C ASP A 77 -6.46 -15.97 -46.95
N VAL A 78 -7.13 -15.61 -48.05
CA VAL A 78 -7.65 -14.26 -48.30
C VAL A 78 -9.08 -14.32 -48.81
N VAL A 79 -10.00 -13.68 -48.10
CA VAL A 79 -11.44 -13.61 -48.42
C VAL A 79 -11.87 -12.15 -48.67
N PRO A 80 -12.93 -11.90 -49.45
CA PRO A 80 -13.50 -10.56 -49.57
C PRO A 80 -14.11 -10.08 -48.25
N ASP A 81 -14.52 -8.81 -48.20
CA ASP A 81 -15.27 -8.24 -47.07
C ASP A 81 -16.73 -8.75 -47.11
N ASP A 82 -16.91 -10.04 -46.85
CA ASP A 82 -18.15 -10.77 -46.96
C ASP A 82 -18.37 -11.68 -45.75
N LYS A 83 -19.49 -11.47 -45.06
CA LYS A 83 -19.78 -12.12 -43.77
C LYS A 83 -19.74 -13.64 -43.87
N ASP A 84 -20.37 -14.20 -44.89
CA ASP A 84 -20.55 -15.65 -45.00
C ASP A 84 -19.23 -16.36 -45.34
N GLN A 85 -18.38 -15.76 -46.18
CA GLN A 85 -17.03 -16.27 -46.46
C GLN A 85 -16.08 -16.16 -45.26
N ILE A 86 -16.12 -15.05 -44.52
CA ILE A 86 -15.35 -14.89 -43.27
C ILE A 86 -15.80 -15.97 -42.27
N GLN A 87 -17.11 -16.11 -42.03
CA GLN A 87 -17.65 -17.07 -41.08
C GLN A 87 -17.35 -18.52 -41.47
N LYS A 88 -17.59 -18.89 -42.73
CA LYS A 88 -17.30 -20.24 -43.26
C LYS A 88 -15.82 -20.62 -43.09
N THR A 89 -14.91 -19.67 -43.30
CA THR A 89 -13.46 -19.92 -43.18
C THR A 89 -13.05 -20.11 -41.73
N ILE A 90 -13.50 -19.26 -40.81
CA ILE A 90 -13.21 -19.36 -39.38
C ILE A 90 -13.83 -20.62 -38.77
N ILE A 91 -15.08 -20.95 -39.11
CA ILE A 91 -15.73 -22.19 -38.67
C ILE A 91 -14.96 -23.41 -39.18
N ASN A 92 -14.53 -23.45 -40.45
CA ASN A 92 -13.71 -24.56 -40.96
C ASN A 92 -12.39 -24.71 -40.18
N TRP A 93 -11.71 -23.61 -39.90
CA TRP A 93 -10.41 -23.62 -39.21
C TRP A 93 -10.51 -23.99 -37.72
N VAL A 94 -11.57 -23.56 -37.03
CA VAL A 94 -11.80 -23.88 -35.61
C VAL A 94 -12.51 -25.22 -35.41
N ASP A 95 -13.63 -25.44 -36.10
CA ASP A 95 -14.52 -26.57 -35.84
C ASP A 95 -14.09 -27.87 -36.52
N ALA A 96 -13.44 -27.79 -37.68
CA ALA A 96 -13.02 -28.96 -38.46
C ALA A 96 -11.49 -29.19 -38.49
N LYS A 97 -10.69 -28.11 -38.42
CA LYS A 97 -9.21 -28.21 -38.36
C LYS A 97 -8.60 -27.98 -36.97
N ALA A 98 -9.41 -27.60 -35.97
CA ALA A 98 -9.00 -27.43 -34.57
C ALA A 98 -7.78 -26.50 -34.33
N PHE A 99 -7.61 -25.45 -35.15
CA PHE A 99 -6.49 -24.52 -34.99
C PHE A 99 -6.56 -23.77 -33.65
N ASN A 100 -5.41 -23.59 -32.98
CA ASN A 100 -5.36 -22.99 -31.64
C ASN A 100 -5.59 -21.47 -31.66
N VAL A 101 -5.08 -20.77 -32.69
CA VAL A 101 -5.20 -19.31 -32.82
C VAL A 101 -5.63 -18.94 -34.24
N ILE A 102 -6.68 -18.13 -34.36
CA ILE A 102 -7.11 -17.50 -35.62
C ILE A 102 -6.83 -16.00 -35.52
N ILE A 103 -6.14 -15.44 -36.51
CA ILE A 103 -5.94 -13.99 -36.61
C ILE A 103 -6.48 -13.50 -37.94
N THR A 104 -7.46 -12.60 -37.89
CA THR A 104 -7.99 -11.92 -39.08
C THR A 104 -7.38 -10.52 -39.21
N THR A 105 -7.00 -10.09 -40.41
CA THR A 105 -6.55 -8.71 -40.68
C THR A 105 -7.39 -8.08 -41.78
N GLY A 106 -7.94 -6.90 -41.50
CA GLY A 106 -8.87 -6.20 -42.41
C GLY A 106 -10.33 -6.23 -41.96
N GLY A 107 -11.15 -5.39 -42.59
CA GLY A 107 -12.58 -5.24 -42.33
C GLY A 107 -12.98 -4.78 -40.92
N THR A 108 -12.06 -4.24 -40.11
CA THR A 108 -12.33 -3.79 -38.72
C THR A 108 -12.64 -2.28 -38.57
N GLY A 109 -12.65 -1.52 -39.66
CA GLY A 109 -12.87 -0.07 -39.64
C GLY A 109 -14.33 0.35 -39.50
N PHE A 110 -14.61 1.62 -39.81
CA PHE A 110 -15.96 2.21 -39.83
C PHE A 110 -16.56 2.31 -41.26
N GLY A 111 -15.88 1.78 -42.28
CA GLY A 111 -16.34 1.81 -43.66
C GLY A 111 -17.52 0.88 -43.92
N VAL A 112 -18.33 1.17 -44.94
CA VAL A 112 -19.55 0.40 -45.28
C VAL A 112 -19.27 -1.06 -45.69
N ARG A 113 -18.01 -1.39 -46.00
CA ARG A 113 -17.56 -2.76 -46.26
C ARG A 113 -16.93 -3.44 -45.02
N ASP A 114 -16.47 -2.69 -44.03
CA ASP A 114 -15.78 -3.21 -42.83
C ASP A 114 -16.76 -4.04 -41.98
N THR A 115 -16.78 -5.36 -42.20
CA THR A 115 -17.76 -6.30 -41.62
C THR A 115 -17.14 -7.42 -40.78
N THR A 116 -15.82 -7.39 -40.54
CA THR A 116 -15.12 -8.38 -39.72
C THR A 116 -15.69 -8.51 -38.30
N PRO A 117 -16.01 -7.43 -37.57
CA PRO A 117 -16.64 -7.52 -36.25
C PRO A 117 -18.01 -8.21 -36.31
N GLU A 118 -18.85 -7.84 -37.28
CA GLU A 118 -20.19 -8.39 -37.52
C GLU A 118 -20.16 -9.87 -37.95
N ALA A 119 -19.06 -10.31 -38.56
CA ALA A 119 -18.80 -11.70 -38.94
C ALA A 119 -18.24 -12.53 -37.78
N VAL A 120 -17.27 -12.00 -37.03
CA VAL A 120 -16.59 -12.75 -35.97
C VAL A 120 -17.39 -12.82 -34.68
N LEU A 121 -18.04 -11.73 -34.26
CA LEU A 121 -18.74 -11.65 -32.98
C LEU A 121 -19.78 -12.77 -32.75
N PRO A 122 -20.62 -13.17 -33.74
CA PRO A 122 -21.60 -14.25 -33.56
C PRO A 122 -21.00 -15.67 -33.49
N LEU A 123 -19.68 -15.83 -33.71
CA LEU A 123 -19.01 -17.13 -33.64
C LEU A 123 -18.37 -17.44 -32.28
N LEU A 124 -18.29 -16.44 -31.39
CA LEU A 124 -17.58 -16.55 -30.12
C LEU A 124 -18.48 -17.12 -29.03
N ASP A 125 -18.02 -18.20 -28.39
CA ASP A 125 -18.71 -18.78 -27.23
C ASP A 125 -18.45 -17.94 -25.98
N ARG A 126 -17.30 -17.25 -25.92
CA ARG A 126 -16.92 -16.29 -24.85
C ARG A 126 -16.15 -15.12 -25.44
N LEU A 127 -16.47 -13.90 -25.02
CA LEU A 127 -15.72 -12.68 -25.37
C LEU A 127 -14.46 -12.55 -24.51
N SER A 128 -13.39 -11.99 -25.08
CA SER A 128 -12.16 -11.68 -24.37
C SER A 128 -11.89 -10.17 -24.36
N SER A 129 -12.78 -9.41 -23.70
CA SER A 129 -12.72 -7.95 -23.63
C SER A 129 -11.34 -7.40 -23.22
N GLY A 130 -10.60 -8.10 -22.35
CA GLY A 130 -9.22 -7.75 -22.00
C GLY A 130 -8.23 -7.79 -23.17
N LEU A 131 -8.34 -8.80 -24.07
CA LEU A 131 -7.53 -8.85 -25.29
C LEU A 131 -7.94 -7.74 -26.26
N THR A 132 -9.24 -7.50 -26.45
CA THR A 132 -9.74 -6.36 -27.24
C THR A 132 -9.20 -5.03 -26.72
N HIS A 133 -9.20 -4.81 -25.40
CA HIS A 133 -8.67 -3.61 -24.77
C HIS A 133 -7.15 -3.47 -24.96
N LEU A 134 -6.40 -4.58 -24.89
CA LEU A 134 -4.96 -4.59 -25.16
C LEU A 134 -4.66 -4.20 -26.61
N LEU A 135 -5.37 -4.76 -27.59
CA LEU A 135 -5.24 -4.41 -29.01
C LEU A 135 -5.53 -2.92 -29.26
N VAL A 136 -6.63 -2.40 -28.72
CA VAL A 136 -7.01 -0.98 -28.84
C VAL A 136 -6.01 -0.07 -28.13
N SER A 137 -5.53 -0.43 -26.94
CA SER A 137 -4.55 0.35 -26.17
C SER A 137 -3.19 0.40 -26.87
N ALA A 138 -2.68 -0.76 -27.33
CA ALA A 138 -1.46 -0.86 -28.11
C ALA A 138 -1.52 0.04 -29.35
N SER A 139 -2.64 -0.01 -30.08
CA SER A 139 -2.88 0.82 -31.28
C SER A 139 -2.96 2.32 -30.96
N LEU A 140 -3.70 2.71 -29.91
CA LEU A 140 -3.84 4.11 -29.48
C LEU A 140 -2.52 4.71 -28.99
N SER A 141 -1.59 3.89 -28.47
CA SER A 141 -0.23 4.35 -28.11
C SER A 141 0.60 4.82 -29.32
N LYS A 142 0.20 4.42 -30.55
CA LYS A 142 0.91 4.71 -31.80
C LYS A 142 0.19 5.72 -32.68
N THR A 143 -1.14 5.76 -32.65
CA THR A 143 -1.96 6.65 -33.49
C THR A 143 -3.34 6.92 -32.89
N PRO A 144 -3.82 8.19 -32.86
CA PRO A 144 -5.19 8.49 -32.41
C PRO A 144 -6.26 7.91 -33.35
N TYR A 145 -5.91 7.67 -34.62
CA TYR A 145 -6.82 7.05 -35.60
C TYR A 145 -7.17 5.59 -35.26
N ALA A 146 -6.49 4.96 -34.30
CA ALA A 146 -6.86 3.64 -33.79
C ALA A 146 -8.26 3.61 -33.14
N ALA A 147 -8.79 4.77 -32.69
CA ALA A 147 -10.17 4.91 -32.22
C ALA A 147 -11.23 4.61 -33.29
N LEU A 148 -10.85 4.52 -34.58
CA LEU A 148 -11.71 4.18 -35.71
C LEU A 148 -11.64 2.68 -36.08
N SER A 149 -11.02 1.84 -35.25
CA SER A 149 -11.04 0.38 -35.37
C SER A 149 -11.96 -0.24 -34.32
N ARG A 150 -12.68 -1.29 -34.69
CA ARG A 150 -13.71 -1.98 -33.89
C ARG A 150 -13.32 -3.44 -33.58
N PRO A 151 -12.11 -3.74 -33.06
CA PRO A 151 -11.64 -5.11 -32.97
C PRO A 151 -12.46 -5.96 -31.99
N VAL A 152 -12.74 -7.19 -32.38
CA VAL A 152 -13.41 -8.22 -31.58
C VAL A 152 -12.41 -9.33 -31.28
N THR A 153 -12.43 -9.86 -30.05
CA THR A 153 -11.58 -10.98 -29.66
C THR A 153 -12.34 -11.91 -28.70
N GLY A 154 -12.01 -13.20 -28.72
CA GLY A 154 -12.67 -14.17 -27.85
C GLY A 154 -12.23 -15.61 -28.09
N ILE A 155 -12.99 -16.53 -27.50
CA ILE A 155 -12.80 -17.97 -27.59
C ILE A 155 -13.97 -18.58 -28.36
N ARG A 156 -13.64 -19.47 -29.31
CA ARG A 156 -14.59 -20.45 -29.89
C ARG A 156 -14.03 -21.85 -29.64
N LYS A 157 -14.80 -22.72 -29.00
CA LYS A 157 -14.40 -24.05 -28.49
C LYS A 157 -13.13 -23.97 -27.65
N LYS A 158 -11.97 -24.28 -28.26
CA LYS A 158 -10.63 -24.24 -27.65
C LYS A 158 -9.67 -23.26 -28.34
N SER A 159 -10.20 -22.46 -29.27
CA SER A 159 -9.44 -21.60 -30.18
C SER A 159 -9.60 -20.13 -29.82
N ILE A 160 -8.49 -19.40 -29.76
CA ILE A 160 -8.47 -17.95 -29.62
C ILE A 160 -8.70 -17.32 -31.00
N ILE A 161 -9.63 -16.38 -31.11
CA ILE A 161 -9.88 -15.61 -32.33
C ILE A 161 -9.59 -14.13 -32.05
N LEU A 162 -8.75 -13.52 -32.90
CA LEU A 162 -8.36 -12.11 -32.84
C LEU A 162 -8.66 -11.41 -34.17
N THR A 163 -9.24 -10.21 -34.13
CA THR A 163 -9.32 -9.32 -35.30
C THR A 163 -8.37 -8.13 -35.14
N VAL A 164 -7.46 -7.93 -36.09
CA VAL A 164 -6.51 -6.81 -36.11
C VAL A 164 -6.75 -5.88 -37.32
N PRO A 165 -6.30 -4.61 -37.28
CA PRO A 165 -6.48 -3.67 -38.39
C PRO A 165 -5.90 -4.20 -39.71
N GLY A 166 -6.48 -3.77 -40.84
CA GLY A 166 -6.01 -4.16 -42.18
C GLY A 166 -4.70 -3.50 -42.63
N SER A 167 -4.22 -2.46 -41.94
CA SER A 167 -2.98 -1.78 -42.32
C SER A 167 -1.75 -2.59 -41.89
N PRO A 168 -0.71 -2.78 -42.74
CA PRO A 168 0.42 -3.65 -42.43
C PRO A 168 1.16 -3.32 -41.13
N LYS A 169 1.27 -2.02 -40.82
CA LYS A 169 1.82 -1.54 -39.54
C LYS A 169 0.89 -1.86 -38.37
N GLY A 170 -0.41 -1.56 -38.49
CA GLY A 170 -1.38 -1.79 -37.43
C GLY A 170 -1.55 -3.28 -37.12
N ALA A 171 -1.62 -4.13 -38.14
CA ALA A 171 -1.66 -5.59 -38.00
C ALA A 171 -0.47 -6.10 -37.17
N ARG A 172 0.74 -5.67 -37.52
CA ARG A 172 1.98 -6.01 -36.78
C ARG A 172 1.93 -5.54 -35.33
N GLU A 173 1.70 -4.24 -35.09
CA GLU A 173 1.71 -3.65 -33.73
C GLU A 173 0.66 -4.30 -32.80
N ASN A 174 -0.44 -4.81 -33.37
CA ASN A 174 -1.47 -5.56 -32.64
C ASN A 174 -1.06 -7.00 -32.31
N VAL A 175 -0.46 -7.73 -33.27
CA VAL A 175 -0.01 -9.11 -33.02
C VAL A 175 1.19 -9.14 -32.07
N GLU A 176 2.16 -8.24 -32.24
CA GLU A 176 3.31 -8.09 -31.33
C GLU A 176 2.87 -7.87 -29.87
N ALA A 177 1.78 -7.15 -29.63
CA ALA A 177 1.23 -6.90 -28.30
C ALA A 177 0.65 -8.15 -27.61
N VAL A 178 0.28 -9.20 -28.36
CA VAL A 178 -0.33 -10.44 -27.81
C VAL A 178 0.56 -11.68 -27.87
N LEU A 179 1.65 -11.68 -28.66
CA LEU A 179 2.54 -12.84 -28.83
C LEU A 179 3.02 -13.46 -27.51
N LYS A 180 3.28 -12.64 -26.47
CA LYS A 180 3.78 -13.12 -25.17
C LYS A 180 2.69 -13.72 -24.25
N ILE A 181 1.41 -13.50 -24.55
CA ILE A 181 0.28 -14.01 -23.74
C ILE A 181 -0.55 -15.07 -24.46
N LEU A 182 -0.41 -15.19 -25.79
CA LEU A 182 -1.07 -16.21 -26.60
C LEU A 182 -0.84 -17.66 -26.14
N PRO A 183 0.34 -18.11 -25.63
CA PRO A 183 0.52 -19.49 -25.18
C PRO A 183 -0.37 -19.83 -23.99
N HIS A 184 -0.42 -18.93 -23.01
CA HIS A 184 -1.27 -19.06 -21.83
C HIS A 184 -2.76 -18.93 -22.17
N ALA A 185 -3.12 -18.03 -23.10
CA ALA A 185 -4.49 -17.92 -23.58
C ALA A 185 -4.97 -19.21 -24.27
N VAL A 186 -4.09 -19.89 -25.02
CA VAL A 186 -4.37 -21.20 -25.63
C VAL A 186 -4.45 -22.31 -24.58
N GLU A 187 -3.55 -22.35 -23.60
CA GLU A 187 -3.59 -23.29 -22.46
C GLU A 187 -4.94 -23.20 -21.73
N LEU A 188 -5.35 -21.99 -21.34
CA LEU A 188 -6.62 -21.72 -20.65
C LEU A 188 -7.85 -21.99 -21.55
N ALA A 189 -7.79 -21.65 -22.84
CA ALA A 189 -8.87 -21.99 -23.79
C ALA A 189 -9.00 -23.52 -24.00
N CYS A 190 -7.91 -24.27 -23.90
CA CYS A 190 -7.92 -25.73 -23.98
C CYS A 190 -8.44 -26.41 -22.70
N GLY A 191 -8.52 -25.67 -21.57
CA GLY A 191 -8.94 -26.18 -20.26
C GLY A 191 -7.78 -26.53 -19.31
N GLY A 192 -6.56 -26.05 -19.58
CA GLY A 192 -5.42 -26.19 -18.68
C GLY A 192 -5.50 -25.29 -17.46
N SER A 193 -4.72 -25.59 -16.42
CA SER A 193 -4.69 -24.88 -15.14
C SER A 193 -3.83 -23.61 -15.14
N GLY A 194 -3.09 -23.33 -16.22
CA GLY A 194 -2.10 -22.25 -16.27
C GLY A 194 -0.70 -22.67 -15.78
N ALA A 195 -0.56 -23.85 -15.19
CA ALA A 195 0.66 -24.27 -14.49
C ALA A 195 1.89 -24.35 -15.42
N SER A 196 1.73 -24.85 -16.64
CA SER A 196 2.87 -25.06 -17.55
C SER A 196 3.53 -23.75 -17.99
N VAL A 197 2.72 -22.68 -18.15
CA VAL A 197 3.26 -21.34 -18.43
C VAL A 197 3.71 -20.62 -17.16
N HIS A 198 3.13 -20.91 -15.99
CA HIS A 198 3.67 -20.41 -14.72
C HIS A 198 5.09 -20.91 -14.45
N ASP A 199 5.40 -22.16 -14.79
CA ASP A 199 6.75 -22.72 -14.70
C ASP A 199 7.68 -22.18 -15.81
N ALA A 200 7.19 -22.06 -17.05
CA ALA A 200 7.96 -21.44 -18.14
C ALA A 200 8.32 -19.97 -17.87
N MET A 201 7.42 -19.19 -17.25
CA MET A 201 7.69 -17.81 -16.82
C MET A 201 8.69 -17.69 -15.65
N GLN A 202 9.03 -18.79 -14.97
CA GLN A 202 10.19 -18.84 -14.08
C GLN A 202 11.49 -19.09 -14.86
N TYR A 203 11.44 -19.93 -15.90
CA TYR A 203 12.60 -20.27 -16.73
C TYR A 203 13.02 -19.14 -17.69
N GLU A 204 12.09 -18.48 -18.40
CA GLU A 204 12.44 -17.40 -19.34
C GLU A 204 13.11 -16.20 -18.66
N LYS A 205 12.97 -16.03 -17.34
CA LYS A 205 13.68 -14.99 -16.57
C LYS A 205 15.19 -15.21 -16.48
N SER A 206 15.73 -16.33 -16.96
CA SER A 206 17.18 -16.57 -17.06
C SER A 206 17.76 -16.27 -18.45
N GLY A 207 16.96 -15.85 -19.44
CA GLY A 207 17.40 -15.62 -20.82
C GLY A 207 17.01 -14.24 -21.37
N GLU A 208 18.00 -13.53 -21.93
CA GLU A 208 17.87 -12.33 -22.78
C GLU A 208 17.09 -11.11 -22.22
N SER A 209 17.84 -10.15 -21.67
CA SER A 209 17.36 -8.81 -21.37
C SER A 209 17.31 -7.90 -22.61
N GLU A 210 16.12 -7.50 -23.06
CA GLU A 210 15.88 -6.12 -23.50
C GLU A 210 14.39 -5.73 -23.47
N LYS A 211 14.11 -4.45 -23.14
CA LYS A 211 12.86 -3.68 -23.41
C LYS A 211 11.53 -4.40 -23.03
N GLY A 212 10.87 -4.17 -21.89
CA GLY A 212 10.98 -3.16 -20.84
C GLY A 212 9.77 -2.20 -20.82
N GLU A 213 9.25 -1.87 -19.61
CA GLU A 213 8.04 -1.04 -19.34
C GLU A 213 6.67 -1.69 -19.67
N THR A 214 5.56 -1.52 -18.92
CA THR A 214 5.31 -1.35 -17.46
C THR A 214 3.79 -1.46 -17.18
N ARG A 215 3.40 -1.94 -15.98
CA ARG A 215 2.07 -1.80 -15.32
C ARG A 215 0.88 -2.54 -15.97
N GLU A 216 0.21 -3.46 -15.26
CA GLU A 216 -0.66 -3.33 -14.06
C GLU A 216 -2.07 -2.78 -14.36
N TYR A 217 -3.10 -3.61 -14.15
CA TYR A 217 -4.41 -3.38 -13.48
C TYR A 217 -5.30 -4.62 -13.74
N GLY A 218 -6.00 -5.22 -12.78
CA GLY A 218 -5.99 -5.05 -11.31
C GLY A 218 -7.24 -5.68 -10.67
N HIS A 219 -7.12 -6.20 -9.44
CA HIS A 219 -8.19 -6.73 -8.56
C HIS A 219 -8.93 -7.99 -9.09
N ASP A 220 -9.31 -8.98 -8.27
CA ASP A 220 -9.85 -8.89 -6.91
C ASP A 220 -9.31 -9.93 -5.89
N CYS A 221 -9.86 -9.96 -4.67
CA CYS A 221 -9.19 -10.45 -3.45
C CYS A 221 -9.50 -11.91 -3.02
N VAL A 222 -8.49 -12.63 -2.51
CA VAL A 222 -8.62 -13.79 -1.60
C VAL A 222 -7.53 -13.74 -0.49
N HIS A 223 -7.79 -14.42 0.62
CA HIS A 223 -7.04 -14.43 1.88
C HIS A 223 -5.63 -15.10 1.86
N HIS A 224 -4.95 -14.91 3.01
CA HIS A 224 -3.97 -15.78 3.70
C HIS A 224 -2.47 -15.46 3.66
N ARG A 225 -1.86 -15.68 4.83
CA ARG A 225 -0.43 -15.59 5.15
C ARG A 225 0.32 -16.78 4.55
N SER A 226 1.54 -16.57 4.08
CA SER A 226 2.75 -17.08 4.76
C SER A 226 4.04 -16.60 4.07
N HIS A 227 5.17 -16.69 4.75
CA HIS A 227 6.46 -16.14 4.29
C HIS A 227 7.19 -17.08 3.32
N GLY A 228 7.90 -16.48 2.35
CA GLY A 228 8.96 -17.14 1.57
C GLY A 228 10.15 -16.19 1.48
N HIS A 229 11.32 -16.61 1.96
CA HIS A 229 12.53 -15.79 1.97
C HIS A 229 13.19 -15.74 0.58
N SER A 230 13.61 -14.54 0.17
CA SER A 230 14.35 -14.31 -1.08
C SER A 230 15.85 -14.22 -0.83
N GLN A 231 16.65 -15.13 -1.41
CA GLN A 231 18.07 -14.85 -1.68
C GLN A 231 18.21 -14.24 -3.08
N HIS A 232 19.16 -13.32 -3.22
CA HIS A 232 19.32 -12.50 -4.42
C HIS A 232 20.35 -13.06 -5.39
N HIS A 233 20.11 -12.90 -6.70
CA HIS A 233 21.16 -12.51 -7.64
C HIS A 233 20.60 -11.44 -8.60
N ALA A 234 21.48 -10.59 -9.13
CA ALA A 234 21.09 -9.30 -9.71
C ALA A 234 21.22 -9.26 -11.25
N GLY A 235 20.14 -8.82 -11.92
CA GLY A 235 20.18 -8.33 -13.30
C GLY A 235 20.19 -6.80 -13.33
N GLU A 236 20.72 -6.21 -14.41
CA GLU A 236 20.90 -4.75 -14.51
C GLU A 236 19.58 -3.98 -14.55
N LYS A 237 19.50 -2.89 -13.77
CA LYS A 237 18.29 -2.07 -13.64
C LYS A 237 18.18 -1.07 -14.80
N LYS A 238 17.05 -1.07 -15.52
CA LYS A 238 16.73 -0.06 -16.54
C LYS A 238 16.52 1.31 -15.89
N LEU A 239 17.56 2.14 -15.88
CA LEU A 239 17.56 3.50 -15.35
C LEU A 239 16.61 4.40 -16.16
N LEU A 240 15.65 5.07 -15.51
CA LEU A 240 14.66 5.91 -16.20
C LEU A 240 15.06 7.40 -16.24
N SER A 241 15.67 7.92 -15.16
CA SER A 241 16.01 9.35 -15.06
C SER A 241 17.15 9.79 -15.99
N ASN A 242 17.20 11.09 -16.28
CA ASN A 242 18.32 11.72 -17.00
C ASN A 242 19.68 11.34 -16.39
N PRO A 243 20.73 11.10 -17.20
CA PRO A 243 22.09 10.96 -16.67
C PRO A 243 22.52 12.23 -15.95
N LEU A 244 23.21 12.08 -14.81
CA LEU A 244 23.70 13.18 -13.97
C LEU A 244 24.57 14.16 -14.77
N ASP A 245 25.42 13.60 -15.63
CA ASP A 245 26.48 14.31 -16.36
C ASP A 245 26.05 14.75 -17.78
N ALA A 246 24.77 14.56 -18.14
CA ALA A 246 24.26 14.92 -19.47
C ALA A 246 24.10 16.46 -19.64
N PRO A 247 24.50 17.04 -20.79
CA PRO A 247 24.26 18.44 -21.11
C PRO A 247 22.78 18.82 -21.08
N VAL A 248 22.45 20.03 -20.60
CA VAL A 248 21.06 20.53 -20.48
C VAL A 248 20.30 20.48 -21.81
N THR A 249 20.98 20.64 -22.94
CA THR A 249 20.42 20.51 -24.30
C THR A 249 19.93 19.10 -24.63
N GLN A 250 20.54 18.06 -24.06
CA GLN A 250 20.25 16.64 -24.33
C GLN A 250 19.32 15.99 -23.30
N ARG A 251 19.07 16.64 -22.16
CA ARG A 251 18.15 16.13 -21.11
C ARG A 251 16.70 16.10 -21.58
N GLN A 252 15.99 15.04 -21.22
CA GLN A 252 14.56 14.83 -21.52
C GLN A 252 13.71 16.03 -21.07
N ARG A 253 12.88 16.56 -21.97
CA ARG A 253 11.95 17.69 -21.69
C ARG A 253 10.64 17.26 -21.06
N HIS A 254 10.27 15.99 -21.22
CA HIS A 254 9.17 15.34 -20.51
C HIS A 254 9.75 14.41 -19.46
N SER A 255 9.06 14.26 -18.33
CA SER A 255 9.52 13.37 -17.26
C SER A 255 9.24 11.90 -17.65
N PRO A 256 10.21 10.98 -17.51
CA PRO A 256 10.08 9.59 -17.95
C PRO A 256 9.10 8.81 -17.08
N TYR A 257 8.87 9.27 -15.84
CA TYR A 257 7.90 8.66 -14.93
C TYR A 257 6.47 8.95 -15.40
N PRO A 258 5.60 7.93 -15.56
CA PRO A 258 4.19 8.13 -15.85
C PRO A 258 3.50 8.88 -14.71
N MET A 259 2.38 9.54 -14.99
CA MET A 259 1.61 10.28 -13.99
C MET A 259 0.45 9.41 -13.47
N ILE A 260 0.68 8.73 -12.35
CA ILE A 260 -0.33 7.88 -11.70
C ILE A 260 -1.33 8.71 -10.86
N SER A 261 -2.45 8.11 -10.45
CA SER A 261 -3.40 8.69 -9.51
C SER A 261 -2.89 8.69 -8.06
N VAL A 262 -3.59 9.40 -7.17
CA VAL A 262 -3.26 9.40 -5.72
C VAL A 262 -3.60 8.06 -5.09
N ASP A 263 -4.71 7.45 -5.51
CA ASP A 263 -5.16 6.17 -4.99
C ASP A 263 -4.26 5.03 -5.50
N ASP A 264 -3.73 5.13 -6.72
CA ASP A 264 -2.71 4.20 -7.25
C ASP A 264 -1.39 4.31 -6.45
N ALA A 265 -0.96 5.54 -6.15
CA ALA A 265 0.23 5.81 -5.36
C ALA A 265 0.12 5.24 -3.93
N LEU A 266 -1.07 5.39 -3.32
CA LEU A 266 -1.41 4.78 -2.03
C LEU A 266 -1.41 3.24 -2.10
N ASN A 267 -1.95 2.66 -3.17
CA ASN A 267 -1.98 1.20 -3.34
C ASN A 267 -0.55 0.64 -3.47
N ILE A 268 0.30 1.25 -4.31
CA ILE A 268 1.73 0.91 -4.46
C ILE A 268 2.47 0.98 -3.12
N ILE A 269 2.31 2.08 -2.38
CA ILE A 269 2.87 2.23 -1.03
C ILE A 269 2.39 1.09 -0.12
N SER A 270 1.10 0.72 -0.20
CA SER A 270 0.54 -0.32 0.65
C SER A 270 0.99 -1.74 0.31
N VAL A 271 1.39 -2.02 -0.94
CA VAL A 271 1.97 -3.32 -1.33
C VAL A 271 3.43 -3.43 -0.85
N GLU A 272 4.16 -2.31 -0.87
CA GLU A 272 5.56 -2.26 -0.48
C GLU A 272 5.77 -2.20 1.04
N ALA A 273 4.92 -1.47 1.76
CA ALA A 273 4.98 -1.27 3.21
C ALA A 273 4.21 -2.36 3.97
N ASN A 274 4.92 -3.41 4.39
CA ASN A 274 4.43 -4.41 5.32
C ASN A 274 4.77 -4.01 6.77
N PRO A 275 3.98 -4.44 7.78
CA PRO A 275 4.30 -4.19 9.18
C PRO A 275 5.72 -4.66 9.54
N LEU A 276 6.40 -3.87 10.36
CA LEU A 276 7.70 -4.20 10.93
C LEU A 276 7.59 -5.30 11.98
N GLU A 277 8.76 -5.83 12.33
CA GLU A 277 8.95 -6.88 13.31
C GLU A 277 8.28 -6.57 14.66
N THR A 278 7.76 -7.61 15.29
CA THR A 278 7.17 -7.53 16.62
C THR A 278 8.27 -7.50 17.68
N ILE A 279 8.12 -6.60 18.65
CA ILE A 279 9.01 -6.44 19.80
C ILE A 279 8.20 -6.56 21.10
N GLU A 280 8.82 -7.11 22.14
CA GLU A 280 8.30 -7.07 23.50
C GLU A 280 8.70 -5.72 24.14
N VAL A 281 7.74 -5.01 24.73
CA VAL A 281 7.96 -3.72 25.41
C VAL A 281 7.27 -3.71 26.79
N PRO A 282 7.77 -2.93 27.77
CA PRO A 282 7.06 -2.70 29.02
C PRO A 282 5.72 -1.98 28.80
N VAL A 283 4.79 -2.15 29.74
CA VAL A 283 3.59 -1.31 29.83
C VAL A 283 3.91 -0.08 30.68
N ASP A 284 4.27 1.00 29.99
CA ASP A 284 4.51 2.34 30.54
C ASP A 284 4.00 3.43 29.58
N GLU A 285 4.16 4.71 29.92
CA GLU A 285 3.65 5.83 29.11
C GLU A 285 4.24 5.93 27.69
N ASN A 286 5.37 5.28 27.42
CA ASN A 286 5.99 5.24 26.09
C ASN A 286 5.27 4.27 25.13
N LEU A 287 4.36 3.45 25.66
CA LEU A 287 3.51 2.54 24.88
C LEU A 287 2.48 3.29 24.00
N VAL A 288 2.17 4.55 24.30
CA VAL A 288 1.19 5.35 23.55
C VAL A 288 1.50 5.40 22.05
N GLY A 289 0.53 4.97 21.25
CA GLY A 289 0.50 4.91 19.79
C GLY A 289 1.27 3.73 19.15
N TYR A 290 1.69 2.74 19.95
CA TYR A 290 2.05 1.41 19.44
C TYR A 290 0.78 0.58 19.12
N VAL A 291 0.94 -0.43 18.26
CA VAL A 291 -0.14 -1.35 17.87
C VAL A 291 0.15 -2.74 18.41
N VAL A 292 -0.82 -3.33 19.11
CA VAL A 292 -0.67 -4.63 19.77
C VAL A 292 -0.60 -5.76 18.74
N ALA A 293 0.36 -6.66 18.89
CA ALA A 293 0.68 -7.70 17.92
C ALA A 293 -0.04 -9.05 18.19
N GLU A 294 -0.71 -9.20 19.32
CA GLU A 294 -1.44 -10.41 19.75
C GLU A 294 -2.68 -10.03 20.59
N ASP A 295 -3.56 -10.99 20.88
CA ASP A 295 -4.68 -10.77 21.80
C ASP A 295 -4.17 -10.90 23.25
N ILE A 296 -4.42 -9.88 24.08
CA ILE A 296 -3.99 -9.84 25.48
C ILE A 296 -5.16 -10.27 26.35
N VAL A 297 -4.95 -11.31 27.16
CA VAL A 297 -5.96 -11.88 28.06
C VAL A 297 -5.64 -11.59 29.53
N SER A 298 -6.67 -11.35 30.33
CA SER A 298 -6.49 -11.24 31.78
C SER A 298 -6.19 -12.59 32.42
N LEU A 299 -5.11 -12.68 33.19
CA LEU A 299 -4.76 -13.90 33.93
C LEU A 299 -5.49 -14.00 35.27
N GLU A 300 -6.10 -12.91 35.75
CA GLU A 300 -6.76 -12.79 37.05
C GLU A 300 -8.11 -12.05 36.91
N PRO A 301 -9.10 -12.30 37.78
CA PRO A 301 -10.33 -11.52 37.77
C PRO A 301 -10.12 -10.14 38.42
N VAL A 302 -10.76 -9.10 37.90
CA VAL A 302 -10.78 -7.75 38.49
C VAL A 302 -12.21 -7.41 38.91
N PRO A 303 -12.48 -7.10 40.20
CA PRO A 303 -11.58 -7.29 41.35
C PRO A 303 -11.31 -8.77 41.64
N GLY A 304 -10.17 -9.06 42.27
CA GLY A 304 -9.76 -10.43 42.64
C GLY A 304 -10.52 -11.02 43.83
N TYR A 305 -11.37 -10.23 44.48
CA TYR A 305 -12.16 -10.53 45.67
C TYR A 305 -13.45 -9.70 45.66
N ARG A 306 -14.45 -10.09 46.45
CA ARG A 306 -15.67 -9.29 46.64
C ARG A 306 -15.32 -7.98 47.33
N ALA A 307 -15.52 -6.85 46.66
CA ALA A 307 -15.03 -5.54 47.10
C ALA A 307 -16.18 -4.56 47.37
N SER A 308 -16.04 -3.69 48.38
CA SER A 308 -17.03 -2.63 48.63
C SER A 308 -17.04 -1.58 47.51
N ILE A 309 -18.23 -1.13 47.12
CA ILE A 309 -18.41 0.03 46.23
C ILE A 309 -18.33 1.36 47.01
N LEU A 310 -18.60 1.35 48.32
CA LEU A 310 -18.81 2.53 49.17
C LEU A 310 -18.02 2.47 50.49
N ASP A 311 -17.93 3.60 51.18
CA ASP A 311 -17.54 3.66 52.59
C ASP A 311 -18.78 3.45 53.49
N GLY A 312 -18.66 2.61 54.52
CA GLY A 312 -19.80 2.25 55.38
C GLY A 312 -19.57 0.98 56.18
N TYR A 313 -20.55 0.07 56.16
CA TYR A 313 -20.53 -1.17 56.95
C TYR A 313 -20.91 -2.38 56.10
N ALA A 314 -20.08 -3.42 56.17
CA ALA A 314 -20.39 -4.74 55.60
C ALA A 314 -21.41 -5.44 56.50
N VAL A 315 -22.52 -5.90 55.92
CA VAL A 315 -23.67 -6.46 56.64
C VAL A 315 -24.09 -7.82 56.07
N ILE A 316 -24.85 -8.58 56.84
CA ILE A 316 -25.67 -9.69 56.35
C ILE A 316 -27.04 -9.09 56.03
N ALA A 317 -27.38 -8.91 54.75
CA ALA A 317 -28.57 -8.18 54.31
C ALA A 317 -29.88 -8.69 54.97
N LYS A 318 -29.98 -10.01 55.17
CA LYS A 318 -31.13 -10.68 55.81
C LYS A 318 -31.42 -10.24 57.25
N ASN A 319 -30.52 -9.51 57.92
CA ASN A 319 -30.75 -9.01 59.28
C ASN A 319 -31.55 -7.69 59.30
N GLY A 320 -31.47 -6.88 58.23
CA GLY A 320 -32.18 -5.60 58.11
C GLY A 320 -31.70 -4.46 59.03
N PRO A 321 -32.47 -3.35 59.14
CA PRO A 321 -32.17 -2.22 60.03
C PRO A 321 -32.14 -2.61 61.51
N GLY A 322 -31.23 -2.01 62.29
CA GLY A 322 -31.07 -2.34 63.71
C GLY A 322 -29.73 -1.89 64.29
N ILE A 323 -29.54 -2.12 65.60
CA ILE A 323 -28.28 -1.86 66.30
C ILE A 323 -27.39 -3.11 66.23
N TYR A 324 -26.14 -2.93 65.81
CA TYR A 324 -25.15 -3.99 65.65
C TYR A 324 -23.84 -3.64 66.34
N ALA A 325 -23.17 -4.65 66.88
CA ALA A 325 -21.81 -4.51 67.39
C ALA A 325 -20.82 -4.43 66.21
N VAL A 326 -19.92 -3.45 66.23
CA VAL A 326 -18.86 -3.32 65.22
C VAL A 326 -17.74 -4.29 65.58
N SER A 327 -17.52 -5.30 64.74
CA SER A 327 -16.37 -6.19 64.85
C SER A 327 -15.13 -5.50 64.28
N PRO A 328 -14.02 -5.43 65.04
CA PRO A 328 -12.82 -4.71 64.61
C PRO A 328 -12.24 -5.32 63.33
N MET A 329 -11.92 -4.46 62.36
CA MET A 329 -11.33 -4.86 61.09
C MET A 329 -9.86 -5.26 61.31
N PRO A 330 -9.41 -6.44 60.82
CA PRO A 330 -7.98 -6.66 60.60
C PRO A 330 -7.47 -5.57 59.65
N SER A 331 -6.34 -4.91 59.96
CA SER A 331 -5.84 -3.85 59.09
C SER A 331 -5.61 -4.37 57.66
N ILE A 332 -5.65 -3.49 56.66
CA ILE A 332 -5.49 -3.88 55.25
C ILE A 332 -4.15 -4.60 55.00
N ALA A 333 -3.11 -4.34 55.82
CA ALA A 333 -1.85 -5.07 55.80
C ALA A 333 -1.89 -6.48 56.43
N ALA A 334 -2.88 -6.75 57.30
CA ALA A 334 -3.11 -8.06 57.94
C ALA A 334 -4.13 -8.94 57.19
N ALA A 335 -4.91 -8.35 56.26
CA ALA A 335 -5.94 -9.04 55.47
C ALA A 335 -5.44 -10.26 54.67
N ALA A 336 -4.14 -10.39 54.45
CA ALA A 336 -3.50 -11.51 53.76
C ALA A 336 -3.52 -12.85 54.55
N SER A 337 -3.94 -12.88 55.82
CA SER A 337 -3.76 -14.05 56.69
C SER A 337 -4.94 -14.49 57.55
N THR A 338 -5.93 -13.61 57.80
CA THR A 338 -7.02 -13.93 58.75
C THR A 338 -8.37 -13.40 58.26
N GLN A 339 -9.25 -14.31 57.80
CA GLN A 339 -10.63 -13.97 57.47
C GLN A 339 -11.51 -14.08 58.73
N SER A 340 -11.88 -12.94 59.32
CA SER A 340 -12.93 -12.89 60.33
C SER A 340 -14.31 -13.04 59.69
N THR A 341 -15.19 -13.81 60.33
CA THR A 341 -16.59 -13.98 59.90
C THR A 341 -17.52 -13.17 60.81
N LEU A 342 -18.40 -12.37 60.22
CA LEU A 342 -19.49 -11.70 60.94
C LEU A 342 -20.51 -12.72 61.44
N THR A 343 -20.96 -12.53 62.68
CA THR A 343 -22.17 -13.18 63.23
C THR A 343 -23.43 -12.34 62.94
N SER A 344 -24.62 -12.88 63.21
CA SER A 344 -25.90 -12.20 62.93
C SER A 344 -26.17 -10.94 63.78
N THR A 345 -25.34 -10.65 64.78
CA THR A 345 -25.43 -9.43 65.61
C THR A 345 -24.22 -8.49 65.41
N GLN A 346 -23.43 -8.71 64.36
CA GLN A 346 -22.21 -7.97 64.07
C GLN A 346 -22.19 -7.41 62.65
N VAL A 347 -21.53 -6.26 62.52
CA VAL A 347 -21.13 -5.63 61.27
C VAL A 347 -19.64 -5.32 61.33
N THR A 348 -18.98 -5.10 60.20
CA THR A 348 -17.61 -4.53 60.19
C THR A 348 -17.62 -3.28 59.33
N ARG A 349 -17.08 -2.19 59.87
CA ARG A 349 -16.82 -0.97 59.11
C ARG A 349 -15.93 -1.33 57.91
N ILE A 350 -16.30 -0.87 56.71
CA ILE A 350 -15.62 -1.17 55.46
C ILE A 350 -15.41 0.12 54.68
N THR A 351 -14.30 0.19 53.94
CA THR A 351 -14.01 1.30 53.02
C THR A 351 -14.14 0.85 51.57
N THR A 352 -14.33 1.81 50.68
CA THR A 352 -14.38 1.65 49.24
C THR A 352 -13.18 0.82 48.75
N GLY A 353 -13.45 -0.23 47.96
CA GLY A 353 -12.44 -1.15 47.44
C GLY A 353 -11.91 -2.19 48.43
N ALA A 354 -12.24 -2.13 49.73
CA ALA A 354 -11.79 -3.14 50.69
C ALA A 354 -12.52 -4.50 50.51
N PRO A 355 -11.87 -5.63 50.84
CA PRO A 355 -12.48 -6.96 50.73
C PRO A 355 -13.60 -7.17 51.75
N LEU A 356 -14.71 -7.76 51.32
CA LEU A 356 -15.81 -8.14 52.21
C LEU A 356 -15.44 -9.36 53.09
N PRO A 357 -15.85 -9.37 54.38
CA PRO A 357 -15.85 -10.58 55.20
C PRO A 357 -16.64 -11.73 54.55
N PRO A 358 -16.24 -13.01 54.67
CA PRO A 358 -16.87 -14.11 53.92
C PRO A 358 -18.37 -14.33 54.16
N SER A 359 -18.91 -13.88 55.30
CA SER A 359 -20.34 -13.94 55.62
C SER A 359 -21.13 -12.66 55.28
N ALA A 360 -20.47 -11.55 54.93
CA ALA A 360 -21.16 -10.32 54.54
C ALA A 360 -21.77 -10.46 53.14
N THR A 361 -23.05 -10.13 52.99
CA THR A 361 -23.76 -10.24 51.71
C THR A 361 -24.01 -8.90 51.01
N ALA A 362 -23.94 -7.78 51.74
CA ALA A 362 -24.14 -6.42 51.20
C ALA A 362 -23.31 -5.37 51.97
N VAL A 363 -23.31 -4.12 51.49
CA VAL A 363 -22.75 -2.96 52.20
C VAL A 363 -23.80 -1.86 52.34
N VAL A 364 -23.92 -1.29 53.55
CA VAL A 364 -24.71 -0.07 53.82
C VAL A 364 -23.76 1.13 53.88
N MET A 365 -24.08 2.22 53.17
CA MET A 365 -23.28 3.46 53.19
C MET A 365 -23.28 4.14 54.56
N VAL A 366 -22.19 4.82 54.91
CA VAL A 366 -22.03 5.42 56.26
C VAL A 366 -23.12 6.45 56.60
N GLU A 367 -23.64 7.15 55.60
CA GLU A 367 -24.71 8.15 55.74
C GLU A 367 -26.05 7.55 56.19
N GLU A 368 -26.29 6.27 55.89
CA GLU A 368 -27.48 5.51 56.32
C GLU A 368 -27.26 4.81 57.67
N THR A 369 -26.36 5.36 58.50
CA THR A 369 -26.05 4.85 59.84
C THR A 369 -25.93 5.96 60.88
N SER A 370 -26.09 5.59 62.16
CA SER A 370 -25.75 6.48 63.27
C SER A 370 -25.00 5.75 64.39
N LEU A 371 -24.07 6.47 65.04
CA LEU A 371 -23.20 5.96 66.09
C LEU A 371 -23.97 5.82 67.41
N VAL A 372 -23.99 4.62 67.99
CA VAL A 372 -24.70 4.31 69.24
C VAL A 372 -23.75 4.29 70.43
N ARG A 373 -22.57 3.66 70.30
CA ARG A 373 -21.54 3.63 71.36
C ARG A 373 -20.12 3.62 70.79
N THR A 374 -19.20 4.30 71.48
CA THR A 374 -17.76 4.28 71.22
C THR A 374 -17.00 3.58 72.35
N SER A 375 -15.73 3.26 72.10
CA SER A 375 -14.75 2.91 73.13
C SER A 375 -14.65 3.99 74.21
N ALA A 376 -14.15 3.60 75.39
CA ALA A 376 -13.95 4.48 76.54
C ALA A 376 -12.93 5.62 76.31
N ASP A 377 -12.11 5.52 75.25
CA ASP A 377 -11.17 6.56 74.81
C ASP A 377 -11.64 7.32 73.55
N GLY A 378 -12.84 7.01 73.04
CA GLY A 378 -13.51 7.70 71.94
C GLY A 378 -12.88 7.46 70.55
N LYS A 379 -12.03 6.44 70.39
CA LYS A 379 -11.32 6.18 69.12
C LYS A 379 -11.93 5.07 68.25
N GLU A 380 -12.64 4.13 68.86
CA GLU A 380 -13.25 3.00 68.16
C GLU A 380 -14.78 3.06 68.29
N GLU A 381 -15.47 2.63 67.25
CA GLU A 381 -16.92 2.47 67.24
C GLU A 381 -17.24 1.08 67.79
N GLU A 382 -18.06 0.98 68.83
CA GLU A 382 -18.46 -0.31 69.42
C GLU A 382 -19.83 -0.77 68.92
N GLU A 383 -20.78 0.15 68.80
CA GLU A 383 -22.15 -0.12 68.35
C GLU A 383 -22.65 0.97 67.41
N ILE A 384 -23.29 0.56 66.32
CA ILE A 384 -23.91 1.45 65.33
C ILE A 384 -25.33 1.00 65.01
N MET A 385 -26.16 1.95 64.59
CA MET A 385 -27.50 1.73 64.07
C MET A 385 -27.45 1.76 62.54
N ILE A 386 -27.93 0.70 61.89
CA ILE A 386 -28.22 0.66 60.45
C ILE A 386 -29.65 1.18 60.25
N HIS A 387 -29.84 2.18 59.38
CA HIS A 387 -31.16 2.72 59.03
C HIS A 387 -31.74 2.11 57.75
N ALA A 388 -30.92 1.96 56.69
CA ALA A 388 -31.34 1.40 55.42
C ALA A 388 -31.53 -0.12 55.46
N ASN A 389 -32.42 -0.63 54.61
CA ASN A 389 -32.58 -2.05 54.33
C ASN A 389 -32.05 -2.34 52.91
N VAL A 390 -31.03 -3.20 52.80
CA VAL A 390 -30.32 -3.49 51.54
C VAL A 390 -30.57 -4.90 51.03
N GLU A 391 -30.41 -5.12 49.72
CA GLU A 391 -30.53 -6.44 49.08
C GLU A 391 -29.20 -7.22 49.04
N GLU A 392 -29.24 -8.53 48.78
CA GLU A 392 -28.01 -9.34 48.68
C GLU A 392 -27.22 -9.03 47.41
N GLY A 393 -25.94 -8.69 47.57
CA GLY A 393 -25.07 -8.15 46.52
C GLY A 393 -25.08 -6.62 46.42
N GLU A 394 -25.95 -5.92 47.16
CA GLU A 394 -26.03 -4.46 47.06
C GLU A 394 -24.76 -3.77 47.57
N ASN A 395 -24.27 -2.80 46.79
CA ASN A 395 -23.05 -2.05 47.01
C ASN A 395 -21.76 -2.92 47.04
N VAL A 396 -21.79 -4.09 46.38
CA VAL A 396 -20.64 -5.00 46.22
C VAL A 396 -20.24 -5.14 44.75
N ARG A 397 -18.93 -5.06 44.46
CA ARG A 397 -18.33 -5.56 43.22
C ARG A 397 -17.92 -7.02 43.44
N GLU A 398 -18.60 -7.92 42.73
CA GLU A 398 -18.31 -9.35 42.76
C GLU A 398 -16.99 -9.70 42.06
N VAL A 399 -16.46 -10.91 42.30
CA VAL A 399 -15.17 -11.33 41.74
C VAL A 399 -15.23 -11.34 40.21
N GLY A 400 -14.39 -10.53 39.57
CA GLY A 400 -14.37 -10.39 38.11
C GLY A 400 -15.52 -9.57 37.52
N SER A 401 -16.16 -8.69 38.30
CA SER A 401 -17.23 -7.80 37.81
C SER A 401 -16.78 -6.77 36.76
N ASP A 402 -15.49 -6.40 36.77
CA ASP A 402 -14.91 -5.42 35.87
C ASP A 402 -14.17 -6.09 34.70
N VAL A 403 -13.46 -7.19 34.99
CA VAL A 403 -12.76 -8.04 34.01
C VAL A 403 -12.78 -9.49 34.49
N GLN A 404 -13.19 -10.42 33.63
CA GLN A 404 -13.18 -11.86 33.94
C GLN A 404 -11.82 -12.50 33.66
N LYS A 405 -11.47 -13.54 34.42
CA LYS A 405 -10.26 -14.33 34.15
C LYS A 405 -10.40 -15.05 32.80
N GLY A 406 -9.45 -14.81 31.90
CA GLY A 406 -9.45 -15.30 30.52
C GLY A 406 -10.13 -14.36 29.50
N GLU A 407 -10.66 -13.22 29.94
CA GLU A 407 -11.22 -12.20 29.04
C GLU A 407 -10.13 -11.49 28.23
N ILE A 408 -10.40 -11.20 26.95
CA ILE A 408 -9.50 -10.44 26.07
C ILE A 408 -9.67 -8.95 26.37
N VAL A 409 -8.69 -8.35 27.04
CA VAL A 409 -8.70 -6.92 27.42
C VAL A 409 -8.20 -5.99 26.32
N MET A 410 -7.39 -6.51 25.38
CA MET A 410 -7.02 -5.84 24.14
C MET A 410 -6.84 -6.87 23.03
N ARG A 411 -7.24 -6.54 21.80
CA ARG A 411 -7.05 -7.39 20.62
C ARG A 411 -5.81 -7.01 19.82
N LYS A 412 -5.31 -8.00 19.08
CA LYS A 412 -4.37 -7.79 17.99
C LYS A 412 -4.89 -6.73 17.01
N GLY A 413 -4.07 -5.73 16.70
CA GLY A 413 -4.41 -4.64 15.79
C GLY A 413 -5.00 -3.40 16.48
N GLU A 414 -5.39 -3.49 17.75
CA GLU A 414 -5.79 -2.32 18.54
C GLU A 414 -4.57 -1.43 18.86
N VAL A 415 -4.81 -0.12 18.93
CA VAL A 415 -3.78 0.91 19.11
C VAL A 415 -3.90 1.44 20.54
N VAL A 416 -2.79 1.46 21.28
CA VAL A 416 -2.76 2.10 22.60
C VAL A 416 -2.86 3.61 22.39
N THR A 417 -3.87 4.28 22.94
CA THR A 417 -4.17 5.69 22.59
C THR A 417 -3.67 6.69 23.64
N GLU A 418 -3.58 7.95 23.24
CA GLU A 418 -3.34 9.09 24.13
C GLU A 418 -4.51 9.38 25.11
N VAL A 419 -5.65 8.67 24.99
CA VAL A 419 -6.74 8.69 25.97
C VAL A 419 -6.36 7.89 27.23
N GLY A 420 -5.40 6.95 27.12
CA GLY A 420 -4.82 6.21 28.23
C GLY A 420 -5.66 5.05 28.77
N GLY A 421 -6.87 4.81 28.24
CA GLY A 421 -7.73 3.69 28.64
C GLY A 421 -7.08 2.33 28.41
N GLU A 422 -6.33 2.19 27.32
CA GLU A 422 -5.61 0.96 26.99
C GLU A 422 -4.45 0.68 27.98
N ILE A 423 -3.75 1.72 28.45
CA ILE A 423 -2.72 1.56 29.49
C ILE A 423 -3.39 1.23 30.85
N GLY A 424 -4.51 1.88 31.16
CA GLY A 424 -5.27 1.64 32.38
C GLY A 424 -5.76 0.21 32.53
N ILE A 425 -6.30 -0.40 31.47
CA ILE A 425 -6.77 -1.79 31.51
C ILE A 425 -5.61 -2.79 31.60
N LEU A 426 -4.50 -2.58 30.86
CA LEU A 426 -3.32 -3.43 30.96
C LEU A 426 -2.70 -3.41 32.36
N ALA A 427 -2.63 -2.22 32.98
CA ALA A 427 -2.13 -2.05 34.34
C ALA A 427 -3.06 -2.70 35.39
N SER A 428 -4.39 -2.61 35.23
CA SER A 428 -5.34 -3.16 36.21
C SER A 428 -5.37 -4.69 36.24
N VAL A 429 -5.05 -5.35 35.12
CA VAL A 429 -4.88 -6.82 35.03
C VAL A 429 -3.43 -7.30 35.25
N GLY A 430 -2.53 -6.41 35.66
CA GLY A 430 -1.14 -6.76 36.01
C GLY A 430 -0.24 -7.12 34.82
N VAL A 431 -0.59 -6.73 33.59
CA VAL A 431 0.22 -7.01 32.39
C VAL A 431 1.42 -6.05 32.37
N CYS A 432 2.59 -6.54 32.79
CA CYS A 432 3.81 -5.73 32.85
C CYS A 432 4.48 -5.48 31.49
N LYS A 433 4.17 -6.28 30.47
CA LYS A 433 4.77 -6.23 29.13
C LYS A 433 3.80 -6.69 28.05
N VAL A 434 3.99 -6.21 26.83
CA VAL A 434 3.16 -6.54 25.66
C VAL A 434 4.00 -6.69 24.40
N HIS A 435 3.54 -7.55 23.48
CA HIS A 435 4.11 -7.62 22.13
C HIS A 435 3.44 -6.58 21.21
N VAL A 436 4.25 -5.74 20.57
CA VAL A 436 3.79 -4.66 19.66
C VAL A 436 4.56 -4.66 18.35
N HIS A 437 3.97 -4.11 17.29
CA HIS A 437 4.70 -3.84 16.05
C HIS A 437 5.69 -2.69 16.25
N ARG A 438 6.97 -2.89 15.88
CA ARG A 438 7.99 -1.85 16.01
C ARG A 438 7.66 -0.63 15.16
N ARG A 439 7.85 0.57 15.72
CA ARG A 439 7.75 1.83 14.98
C ARG A 439 8.97 2.04 14.04
N PRO A 440 8.77 2.51 12.80
CA PRO A 440 9.86 2.89 11.91
C PRO A 440 10.60 4.13 12.42
N THR A 441 11.93 4.08 12.41
CA THR A 441 12.79 5.26 12.54
C THR A 441 12.76 6.05 11.24
N VAL A 442 12.58 7.37 11.34
CA VAL A 442 12.44 8.27 10.19
C VAL A 442 13.67 9.17 10.07
N GLY A 443 14.24 9.31 8.88
CA GLY A 443 15.28 10.30 8.58
C GLY A 443 14.74 11.44 7.73
N ILE A 444 15.15 12.68 7.97
CA ILE A 444 14.65 13.85 7.22
C ILE A 444 15.79 14.81 6.83
N PHE A 445 15.91 15.15 5.53
CA PHE A 445 16.72 16.28 5.05
C PHE A 445 16.05 17.14 3.97
N SER A 446 16.53 18.36 3.79
CA SER A 446 16.22 19.22 2.64
C SER A 446 17.41 19.24 1.68
N THR A 447 17.17 19.28 0.37
CA THR A 447 18.18 19.66 -0.64
C THR A 447 17.92 21.07 -1.17
N GLY A 448 18.92 21.66 -1.79
CA GLY A 448 18.81 22.97 -2.43
C GLY A 448 20.04 23.84 -2.21
N ASN A 449 20.68 24.26 -3.29
CA ASN A 449 21.78 25.23 -3.25
C ASN A 449 21.34 26.60 -2.70
N GLU A 450 20.09 27.00 -2.95
CA GLU A 450 19.44 28.19 -2.39
C GLU A 450 19.14 28.11 -0.89
N VAL A 451 19.10 26.90 -0.32
CA VAL A 451 18.55 26.66 1.02
C VAL A 451 19.60 26.93 2.12
N ILE A 452 19.24 27.76 3.10
CA ILE A 452 20.02 28.01 4.34
C ILE A 452 19.20 27.62 5.58
N LYS A 453 19.80 27.55 6.77
CA LYS A 453 19.05 27.18 7.98
C LYS A 453 18.10 28.32 8.36
N HIS A 454 16.90 27.98 8.83
CA HIS A 454 15.97 29.00 9.33
C HIS A 454 16.49 29.71 10.59
N THR A 455 17.39 29.08 11.35
CA THR A 455 18.08 29.61 12.52
C THR A 455 19.23 30.57 12.20
N ASP A 456 19.69 30.66 10.95
CA ASP A 456 20.80 31.55 10.60
C ASP A 456 20.37 33.00 10.82
N SER A 457 21.09 33.74 11.66
CA SER A 457 20.78 35.13 12.07
C SER A 457 20.93 36.13 10.93
N GLU A 458 21.78 35.81 9.94
CA GLU A 458 22.15 36.70 8.86
C GLU A 458 20.97 37.07 7.94
N PRO A 459 20.99 38.27 7.34
CA PRO A 459 20.07 38.62 6.25
C PRO A 459 20.18 37.64 5.07
N LEU A 460 19.06 37.37 4.40
CA LEU A 460 19.06 36.55 3.19
C LEU A 460 19.86 37.26 2.08
N LYS A 461 20.85 36.57 1.51
CA LYS A 461 21.55 37.02 0.31
C LYS A 461 20.66 36.76 -0.92
N TYR A 462 20.94 37.43 -2.03
CA TYR A 462 20.20 37.22 -3.28
C TYR A 462 20.23 35.73 -3.67
N GLY A 463 19.06 35.19 -4.03
CA GLY A 463 18.90 33.77 -4.38
C GLY A 463 18.86 32.80 -3.20
N GLN A 464 18.83 33.25 -1.94
CA GLN A 464 18.70 32.37 -0.76
C GLN A 464 17.27 32.31 -0.20
N ILE A 465 16.91 31.17 0.39
CA ILE A 465 15.68 30.96 1.19
C ILE A 465 15.97 30.16 2.47
N ARG A 466 15.16 30.38 3.52
CA ARG A 466 15.25 29.63 4.78
C ARG A 466 14.52 28.27 4.68
N ASP A 467 15.19 27.21 5.13
CA ASP A 467 14.65 25.86 5.22
C ASP A 467 13.48 25.76 6.19
N SER A 468 12.27 25.71 5.65
CA SER A 468 11.02 25.54 6.37
C SER A 468 10.43 24.13 6.23
N ASN A 469 10.95 23.30 5.33
CA ASN A 469 10.40 21.98 5.05
C ASN A 469 10.79 20.99 6.15
N ARG A 470 12.09 20.78 6.35
CA ARG A 470 12.66 19.87 7.34
C ARG A 470 12.15 20.12 8.78
N PRO A 471 12.17 21.33 9.36
CA PRO A 471 11.58 21.55 10.69
C PRO A 471 10.08 21.26 10.75
N THR A 472 9.33 21.52 9.67
CA THR A 472 7.89 21.18 9.61
C THR A 472 7.69 19.67 9.61
N LEU A 473 8.45 18.93 8.79
CA LEU A 473 8.31 17.47 8.69
C LEU A 473 8.82 16.74 9.95
N LEU A 474 9.90 17.23 10.58
CA LEU A 474 10.37 16.74 11.88
C LEU A 474 9.29 16.94 12.95
N SER A 475 8.66 18.12 13.00
CA SER A 475 7.57 18.43 13.93
C SER A 475 6.35 17.52 13.71
N VAL A 476 5.89 17.36 12.47
CA VAL A 476 4.72 16.51 12.16
C VAL A 476 5.02 15.02 12.38
N ALA A 477 6.22 14.53 12.06
CA ALA A 477 6.61 13.15 12.34
C ALA A 477 6.63 12.86 13.85
N LYS A 478 7.21 13.76 14.66
CA LYS A 478 7.18 13.65 16.12
C LYS A 478 5.76 13.73 16.68
N SER A 479 4.94 14.66 16.17
CA SER A 479 3.53 14.82 16.56
C SER A 479 2.65 13.61 16.21
N ALA A 480 3.09 12.77 15.27
CA ALA A 480 2.43 11.52 14.92
C ALA A 480 3.00 10.28 15.65
N GLY A 481 3.90 10.48 16.64
CA GLY A 481 4.46 9.41 17.45
C GLY A 481 5.68 8.68 16.85
N PHE A 482 6.34 9.25 15.83
CA PHE A 482 7.51 8.63 15.19
C PHE A 482 8.82 9.30 15.58
N CYS A 483 9.87 8.50 15.80
CA CYS A 483 11.22 9.01 16.03
C CYS A 483 11.78 9.55 14.71
N ALA A 484 12.20 10.83 14.70
CA ALA A 484 12.64 11.53 13.50
C ALA A 484 14.05 12.12 13.68
N ILE A 485 15.00 11.63 12.87
CA ILE A 485 16.41 12.01 12.85
C ILE A 485 16.62 13.12 11.82
N ASP A 486 17.25 14.21 12.26
CA ASP A 486 17.57 15.38 11.44
C ASP A 486 18.91 15.21 10.71
N PHE A 487 18.88 15.06 9.39
CA PHE A 487 20.07 14.97 8.53
C PHE A 487 20.45 16.33 7.88
N GLY A 488 19.79 17.42 8.28
CA GLY A 488 20.18 18.77 7.91
C GLY A 488 19.83 19.18 6.47
N ILE A 489 20.69 20.03 5.90
CA ILE A 489 20.54 20.56 4.53
C ILE A 489 21.72 20.04 3.70
N VAL A 490 21.41 19.33 2.63
CA VAL A 490 22.37 18.77 1.68
C VAL A 490 22.43 19.69 0.46
N LYS A 491 23.63 19.97 -0.08
CA LYS A 491 23.73 20.75 -1.32
C LYS A 491 23.48 19.86 -2.53
N ASP A 492 23.11 20.46 -3.65
CA ASP A 492 22.82 19.70 -4.88
C ASP A 492 24.15 19.35 -5.59
N ASN A 493 24.97 18.57 -4.90
CA ASN A 493 26.19 17.96 -5.40
C ASN A 493 26.02 16.43 -5.42
N LYS A 494 26.51 15.80 -6.49
CA LYS A 494 26.32 14.37 -6.80
C LYS A 494 26.96 13.46 -5.75
N GLU A 495 28.19 13.78 -5.35
CA GLU A 495 29.01 13.01 -4.42
C GLU A 495 28.49 13.16 -2.97
N GLU A 496 28.20 14.40 -2.55
CA GLU A 496 27.64 14.70 -1.23
C GLU A 496 26.26 14.07 -1.05
N LEU A 497 25.36 14.22 -2.03
CA LEU A 497 24.01 13.67 -1.96
C LEU A 497 24.04 12.13 -1.91
N GLY A 498 24.91 11.48 -2.68
CA GLY A 498 25.10 10.03 -2.61
C GLY A 498 25.62 9.56 -1.25
N ARG A 499 26.60 10.28 -0.69
CA ARG A 499 27.15 10.02 0.65
C ARG A 499 26.10 10.16 1.76
N VAL A 500 25.33 11.26 1.76
CA VAL A 500 24.31 11.52 2.80
C VAL A 500 23.12 10.57 2.66
N LEU A 501 22.69 10.22 1.44
CA LEU A 501 21.68 9.18 1.23
C LEU A 501 22.11 7.84 1.84
N SER A 502 23.34 7.40 1.57
CA SER A 502 23.86 6.12 2.09
C SER A 502 24.00 6.12 3.62
N ASP A 503 24.56 7.20 4.18
CA ASP A 503 24.69 7.38 5.63
C ASP A 503 23.32 7.37 6.34
N ALA A 504 22.33 8.07 5.78
CA ALA A 504 20.98 8.13 6.34
C ALA A 504 20.27 6.77 6.26
N LEU A 505 20.33 6.08 5.11
CA LEU A 505 19.72 4.76 4.92
C LEU A 505 20.29 3.69 5.86
N SER A 506 21.54 3.85 6.34
CA SER A 506 22.12 2.95 7.34
C SER A 506 21.53 3.11 8.74
N LYS A 507 20.82 4.21 9.02
CA LYS A 507 20.36 4.62 10.37
C LYS A 507 18.84 4.65 10.55
N VAL A 508 18.06 4.51 9.48
CA VAL A 508 16.60 4.71 9.49
C VAL A 508 15.87 3.60 8.74
N ASP A 509 14.56 3.48 8.94
CA ASP A 509 13.69 2.60 8.15
C ASP A 509 13.06 3.35 6.97
N VAL A 510 12.73 4.63 7.18
CA VAL A 510 12.10 5.51 6.20
C VAL A 510 12.89 6.81 6.07
N LEU A 511 13.37 7.13 4.87
CA LEU A 511 14.08 8.36 4.56
C LEU A 511 13.18 9.32 3.79
N ILE A 512 13.03 10.54 4.30
CA ILE A 512 12.25 11.62 3.69
C ILE A 512 13.22 12.71 3.22
N THR A 513 13.06 13.12 1.96
CA THR A 513 13.82 14.26 1.41
C THR A 513 12.85 15.30 0.87
N THR A 514 13.27 16.57 0.82
CA THR A 514 12.51 17.61 0.11
C THR A 514 13.42 18.44 -0.79
N GLY A 515 12.98 18.70 -2.03
CA GLY A 515 13.85 19.27 -3.07
C GLY A 515 14.30 18.21 -4.09
N GLY A 516 15.03 18.60 -5.14
CA GLY A 516 15.71 17.68 -6.06
C GLY A 516 14.86 16.72 -6.91
N VAL A 517 13.53 16.86 -6.97
CA VAL A 517 12.58 15.89 -7.58
C VAL A 517 11.88 16.31 -8.88
N SER A 518 12.10 17.50 -9.42
CA SER A 518 11.29 18.04 -10.53
C SER A 518 11.76 17.61 -11.94
N MET A 519 12.34 18.54 -12.72
CA MET A 519 12.85 18.41 -14.09
C MET A 519 13.93 19.47 -14.42
N GLY A 520 14.44 20.18 -13.41
CA GLY A 520 15.48 21.20 -13.51
C GLY A 520 16.88 20.59 -13.57
N GLU A 521 17.88 21.46 -13.69
CA GLU A 521 19.28 21.05 -13.87
C GLU A 521 19.88 20.40 -12.62
N MET A 522 19.49 20.87 -11.43
CA MET A 522 19.97 20.39 -10.14
C MET A 522 19.06 19.34 -9.49
N ASP A 523 18.07 18.78 -10.21
CA ASP A 523 17.22 17.69 -9.71
C ASP A 523 17.97 16.33 -9.73
N LEU A 524 19.08 16.26 -8.99
CA LEU A 524 20.01 15.12 -8.96
C LEU A 524 19.44 13.89 -8.22
N LEU A 525 18.41 14.08 -7.38
CA LEU A 525 17.99 13.05 -6.43
C LEU A 525 17.49 11.77 -7.11
N LYS A 526 16.61 11.88 -8.11
CA LYS A 526 16.13 10.70 -8.87
C LYS A 526 17.28 9.94 -9.54
N PRO A 527 18.20 10.61 -10.28
CA PRO A 527 19.41 9.96 -10.78
C PRO A 527 20.31 9.31 -9.73
N THR A 528 20.55 9.95 -8.59
CA THR A 528 21.39 9.40 -7.51
C THR A 528 20.72 8.21 -6.82
N LEU A 529 19.40 8.23 -6.65
CA LEU A 529 18.63 7.10 -6.13
C LEU A 529 18.73 5.87 -7.04
N GLU A 530 18.52 6.02 -8.35
CA GLU A 530 18.62 4.89 -9.28
C GLU A 530 20.06 4.38 -9.45
N ARG A 531 21.06 5.28 -9.54
CA ARG A 531 22.44 4.93 -9.95
C ARG A 531 23.42 4.70 -8.80
N SER A 532 23.36 5.51 -7.75
CA SER A 532 24.34 5.48 -6.66
C SER A 532 23.84 4.67 -5.46
N ILE A 533 22.52 4.68 -5.22
CA ILE A 533 21.88 3.90 -4.14
C ILE A 533 21.28 2.59 -4.67
N GLY A 534 21.03 2.48 -5.97
CA GLY A 534 20.39 1.31 -6.57
C GLY A 534 18.92 1.12 -6.14
N ALA A 535 18.27 2.18 -5.67
CA ALA A 535 16.87 2.14 -5.24
C ALA A 535 15.92 1.92 -6.43
N VAL A 536 14.86 1.16 -6.21
CA VAL A 536 13.76 0.97 -7.18
C VAL A 536 12.76 2.12 -7.00
N ILE A 537 12.68 3.02 -7.99
CA ILE A 537 11.68 4.10 -7.99
C ILE A 537 10.35 3.56 -8.52
N HIS A 538 9.39 3.37 -7.63
CA HIS A 538 8.06 2.85 -7.94
C HIS A 538 7.18 3.87 -8.68
N PHE A 539 7.25 5.13 -8.27
CA PHE A 539 6.67 6.25 -9.00
C PHE A 539 7.46 7.55 -8.76
N GLY A 540 7.48 8.42 -9.76
CA GLY A 540 8.13 9.74 -9.68
C GLY A 540 7.20 10.94 -9.91
N ARG A 541 5.91 10.72 -10.19
CA ARG A 541 4.90 11.73 -10.53
C ARG A 541 3.50 11.27 -10.16
N VAL A 542 2.72 12.16 -9.53
CA VAL A 542 1.32 11.90 -9.12
C VAL A 542 0.38 12.97 -9.69
N ARG A 543 -0.82 12.57 -10.11
CA ARG A 543 -1.88 13.42 -10.67
C ARG A 543 -2.62 14.17 -9.57
N MET A 544 -1.96 15.18 -8.99
CA MET A 544 -2.47 15.94 -7.84
C MET A 544 -2.00 17.40 -7.81
N LYS A 545 -2.63 18.21 -6.95
CA LYS A 545 -2.26 19.59 -6.61
C LYS A 545 -2.49 19.86 -5.12
N PRO A 546 -1.52 20.42 -4.37
CA PRO A 546 -0.07 20.39 -4.65
C PRO A 546 0.44 18.93 -4.76
N GLY A 547 1.75 18.71 -4.97
CA GLY A 547 2.34 17.35 -4.89
C GLY A 547 2.78 16.67 -6.20
N LYS A 548 2.62 17.30 -7.38
CA LYS A 548 2.93 16.68 -8.69
C LYS A 548 4.21 15.82 -8.78
N PRO A 549 5.41 16.25 -8.32
CA PRO A 549 6.65 15.50 -8.50
C PRO A 549 6.99 14.55 -7.33
N THR A 550 6.06 14.30 -6.40
CA THR A 550 6.26 13.34 -5.30
C THR A 550 6.69 11.99 -5.83
N THR A 551 7.69 11.42 -5.18
CA THR A 551 8.44 10.25 -5.64
C THR A 551 8.58 9.26 -4.49
N PHE A 552 8.34 7.98 -4.76
CA PHE A 552 8.47 6.89 -3.80
C PHE A 552 9.38 5.81 -4.35
N ALA A 553 10.32 5.36 -3.53
CA ALA A 553 11.30 4.35 -3.88
C ALA A 553 11.63 3.43 -2.70
N THR A 554 12.22 2.27 -3.00
CA THR A 554 12.66 1.30 -1.97
C THR A 554 14.04 0.74 -2.30
N VAL A 555 14.78 0.34 -1.27
CA VAL A 555 16.10 -0.30 -1.39
C VAL A 555 16.26 -1.39 -0.33
N SER A 556 16.87 -2.52 -0.69
CA SER A 556 17.22 -3.59 0.25
C SER A 556 18.55 -3.26 0.91
N SER A 557 18.62 -3.24 2.25
CA SER A 557 19.88 -3.02 2.96
C SER A 557 20.72 -4.30 2.99
N ASP A 558 21.60 -4.44 2.01
CA ASP A 558 22.31 -5.68 1.59
C ASP A 558 21.47 -6.60 0.67
N THR A 559 22.16 -7.41 -0.13
CA THR A 559 21.60 -8.46 -1.00
C THR A 559 22.16 -9.86 -0.69
N SER A 560 23.18 -9.96 0.17
CA SER A 560 23.76 -11.25 0.57
C SER A 560 22.92 -12.00 1.62
N SER A 561 22.18 -11.27 2.46
CA SER A 561 21.32 -11.84 3.51
C SER A 561 19.82 -11.82 3.16
N PRO A 562 19.09 -12.96 3.23
CA PRO A 562 17.64 -13.03 3.00
C PRO A 562 16.77 -12.42 4.12
N SER A 563 17.42 -11.84 5.14
CA SER A 563 16.83 -11.02 6.21
C SER A 563 17.01 -9.51 5.97
N SER A 564 17.59 -9.12 4.83
CA SER A 564 17.83 -7.73 4.42
C SER A 564 16.55 -6.88 4.54
N GLN A 565 16.60 -5.88 5.42
CA GLN A 565 15.44 -5.04 5.70
C GLN A 565 15.19 -4.05 4.54
N LYS A 566 13.97 -4.06 3.99
CA LYS A 566 13.57 -3.08 2.97
C LYS A 566 13.48 -1.70 3.61
N LYS A 567 14.25 -0.74 3.07
CA LYS A 567 14.24 0.68 3.43
C LYS A 567 13.40 1.48 2.44
N PHE A 568 12.67 2.46 2.94
CA PHE A 568 11.69 3.24 2.16
C PHE A 568 12.17 4.67 1.96
N ILE A 569 11.91 5.26 0.79
CA ILE A 569 12.39 6.60 0.43
C ILE A 569 11.23 7.43 -0.13
N PHE A 570 10.90 8.51 0.56
CA PHE A 570 9.88 9.49 0.17
C PHE A 570 10.54 10.81 -0.22
N ALA A 571 10.62 11.00 -1.53
CA ALA A 571 11.25 12.17 -2.13
C ALA A 571 10.17 13.20 -2.49
N LEU A 572 10.02 14.21 -1.64
CA LEU A 572 8.90 15.14 -1.62
C LEU A 572 9.22 16.47 -2.35
N PRO A 573 8.22 17.22 -2.84
CA PRO A 573 8.46 18.46 -3.57
C PRO A 573 8.93 19.58 -2.64
N GLY A 574 10.01 20.28 -2.99
CA GLY A 574 10.59 21.36 -2.17
C GLY A 574 9.69 22.60 -1.94
N ASN A 575 8.55 22.71 -2.63
CA ASN A 575 7.52 23.73 -2.33
C ASN A 575 6.87 23.42 -0.95
N PRO A 576 6.97 24.27 0.09
CA PRO A 576 6.69 23.87 1.47
C PRO A 576 5.32 23.24 1.74
N VAL A 577 4.25 23.82 1.20
CA VAL A 577 2.89 23.25 1.34
C VAL A 577 2.81 21.88 0.67
N SER A 578 3.53 21.67 -0.43
CA SER A 578 3.56 20.39 -1.14
C SER A 578 4.23 19.32 -0.29
N ALA A 579 5.32 19.64 0.40
CA ALA A 579 5.99 18.72 1.32
C ALA A 579 5.02 18.28 2.44
N THR A 580 4.37 19.21 3.15
CA THR A 580 3.46 18.86 4.25
C THR A 580 2.20 18.12 3.78
N VAL A 581 1.58 18.54 2.66
CA VAL A 581 0.41 17.83 2.09
C VAL A 581 0.77 16.41 1.64
N THR A 582 1.96 16.21 1.06
CA THR A 582 2.38 14.88 0.59
C THR A 582 2.91 13.99 1.71
N PHE A 583 3.38 14.57 2.82
CA PHE A 583 3.59 13.85 4.08
C PHE A 583 2.27 13.24 4.58
N TYR A 584 1.22 14.04 4.75
CA TYR A 584 -0.08 13.54 5.23
C TYR A 584 -0.75 12.55 4.25
N LEU A 585 -0.58 12.71 2.94
CA LEU A 585 -1.23 11.85 1.95
C LEU A 585 -0.47 10.54 1.65
N PHE A 586 0.83 10.45 1.91
CA PHE A 586 1.63 9.28 1.53
C PHE A 586 2.55 8.77 2.65
N VAL A 587 3.29 9.66 3.30
CA VAL A 587 4.30 9.27 4.29
C VAL A 587 3.66 8.81 5.59
N LEU A 588 2.74 9.59 6.19
CA LEU A 588 2.08 9.18 7.43
C LEU A 588 1.23 7.90 7.26
N PRO A 589 0.48 7.70 6.16
CA PRO A 589 -0.16 6.41 5.88
C PRO A 589 0.84 5.24 5.74
N ALA A 590 2.01 5.46 5.13
CA ALA A 590 3.07 4.44 5.07
C ALA A 590 3.62 4.13 6.47
N LEU A 591 3.97 5.15 7.26
CA LEU A 591 4.49 5.01 8.62
C LEU A 591 3.52 4.26 9.53
N ARG A 592 2.21 4.56 9.45
CA ARG A 592 1.15 3.81 10.14
C ARG A 592 1.11 2.34 9.69
N LYS A 593 1.19 2.06 8.39
CA LYS A 593 1.17 0.66 7.91
C LYS A 593 2.43 -0.12 8.33
N LEU A 594 3.60 0.52 8.34
CA LEU A 594 4.84 -0.06 8.89
C LEU A 594 4.71 -0.34 10.40
N SER A 595 4.00 0.50 11.16
CA SER A 595 3.67 0.23 12.58
C SER A 595 2.49 -0.74 12.78
N GLY A 596 1.99 -1.42 11.73
CA GLY A 596 0.95 -2.45 11.89
C GLY A 596 -0.50 -1.94 12.02
N TYR A 597 -0.78 -0.66 11.77
CA TYR A 597 -2.17 -0.14 11.81
C TYR A 597 -3.03 -0.78 10.72
N ASP A 598 -4.12 -1.46 11.08
CA ASP A 598 -5.14 -1.93 10.11
C ASP A 598 -5.77 -0.72 9.37
N HIS A 599 -6.16 0.30 10.13
CA HIS A 599 -6.69 1.56 9.62
C HIS A 599 -5.56 2.59 9.39
N TRP A 600 -4.61 2.24 8.52
CA TRP A 600 -3.41 3.03 8.24
C TRP A 600 -3.66 4.38 7.54
N LYS A 601 -4.79 4.53 6.83
CA LYS A 601 -5.17 5.81 6.19
C LYS A 601 -5.65 6.85 7.23
N LEU A 602 -5.58 8.13 6.89
CA LEU A 602 -6.13 9.20 7.73
C LEU A 602 -7.67 9.25 7.66
N PRO A 603 -8.37 9.66 8.74
CA PRO A 603 -9.83 9.80 8.74
C PRO A 603 -10.34 10.76 7.66
N ILE A 604 -11.49 10.45 7.08
CA ILE A 604 -12.18 11.30 6.09
C ILE A 604 -13.55 11.68 6.63
N ILE A 605 -13.83 12.97 6.66
CA ILE A 605 -15.09 13.56 7.16
C ILE A 605 -15.82 14.21 5.99
N LYS A 606 -17.15 14.00 5.90
CA LYS A 606 -18.03 14.73 4.98
C LYS A 606 -18.25 16.15 5.51
N THR A 607 -18.00 17.16 4.70
CA THR A 607 -18.02 18.57 5.11
C THR A 607 -18.64 19.47 4.05
N GLU A 608 -19.31 20.53 4.47
CA GLU A 608 -19.94 21.52 3.60
C GLU A 608 -18.95 22.63 3.21
N LEU A 609 -18.96 23.03 1.92
CA LEU A 609 -18.27 24.22 1.44
C LEU A 609 -19.13 25.47 1.68
N PRO A 610 -18.70 26.47 2.48
CA PRO A 610 -19.47 27.70 2.69
C PRO A 610 -19.25 28.76 1.59
N PHE A 611 -18.54 28.42 0.50
CA PHE A 611 -18.26 29.30 -0.64
C PHE A 611 -18.03 28.49 -1.92
N THR A 612 -18.31 29.10 -3.08
CA THR A 612 -18.05 28.50 -4.40
C THR A 612 -16.54 28.38 -4.67
N LEU A 613 -16.08 27.20 -5.11
CA LEU A 613 -14.70 26.90 -5.49
C LEU A 613 -14.57 26.57 -6.98
N ARG A 614 -13.48 27.01 -7.62
CA ARG A 614 -13.12 26.59 -8.99
C ARG A 614 -12.20 25.37 -8.94
N LEU A 615 -12.40 24.42 -9.86
CA LEU A 615 -11.68 23.14 -9.90
C LEU A 615 -10.42 23.20 -10.81
N ASP A 616 -9.36 22.47 -10.43
CA ASP A 616 -8.14 22.29 -11.23
C ASP A 616 -8.30 21.11 -12.22
N PRO A 617 -7.49 21.01 -13.31
CA PRO A 617 -7.42 19.80 -14.14
C PRO A 617 -6.95 18.51 -13.42
N ARG A 618 -6.69 18.55 -12.11
CA ARG A 618 -6.27 17.44 -11.26
C ARG A 618 -7.07 17.48 -9.95
N PRO A 619 -7.20 16.36 -9.22
CA PRO A 619 -7.56 16.38 -7.80
C PRO A 619 -6.74 17.42 -7.03
N GLU A 620 -7.41 18.28 -6.26
CA GLU A 620 -6.77 19.33 -5.48
C GLU A 620 -7.03 19.13 -3.97
N TYR A 621 -5.96 19.25 -3.19
CA TYR A 621 -5.96 19.13 -1.73
C TYR A 621 -5.79 20.53 -1.12
N GLN A 622 -6.91 21.20 -0.88
CA GLN A 622 -6.93 22.55 -0.31
C GLN A 622 -6.91 22.50 1.22
N ARG A 623 -6.10 23.37 1.84
CA ARG A 623 -6.03 23.49 3.31
C ARG A 623 -7.27 24.21 3.82
N ALA A 624 -7.86 23.66 4.87
CA ALA A 624 -9.03 24.20 5.52
C ALA A 624 -8.94 24.10 7.04
N VAL A 625 -9.77 24.93 7.68
CA VAL A 625 -10.21 24.79 9.05
C VAL A 625 -11.59 24.14 9.01
N LEU A 626 -11.67 22.86 9.37
CA LEU A 626 -12.95 22.20 9.68
C LEU A 626 -13.45 22.72 11.02
N ARG A 627 -14.74 23.06 11.07
CA ARG A 627 -15.49 23.34 12.30
C ARG A 627 -16.79 22.59 12.32
N TYR A 628 -17.26 22.25 13.52
CA TYR A 628 -18.64 21.79 13.71
C TYR A 628 -19.55 23.02 13.86
N VAL A 629 -20.72 23.01 13.21
CA VAL A 629 -21.68 24.12 13.25
C VAL A 629 -23.05 23.55 13.50
N THR A 630 -23.73 23.99 14.56
CA THR A 630 -25.03 23.46 15.02
C THR A 630 -26.23 24.04 14.26
N LEU A 631 -26.09 25.21 13.65
CA LEU A 631 -27.19 25.93 12.97
C LEU A 631 -26.90 26.19 11.47
N PRO A 632 -27.94 26.24 10.61
CA PRO A 632 -29.33 25.87 10.87
C PRO A 632 -29.53 24.36 11.10
N SER A 633 -28.51 23.54 10.83
CA SER A 633 -28.47 22.11 11.13
C SER A 633 -27.05 21.66 11.52
N PRO A 634 -26.89 20.63 12.39
CA PRO A 634 -25.60 20.17 12.86
C PRO A 634 -24.78 19.50 11.75
N ARG A 635 -23.63 20.07 11.39
CA ARG A 635 -22.74 19.55 10.34
C ARG A 635 -21.31 20.11 10.43
N PHE A 636 -20.37 19.47 9.75
CA PHE A 636 -19.04 20.03 9.55
C PHE A 636 -19.03 21.01 8.37
N VAL A 637 -18.28 22.10 8.52
CA VAL A 637 -18.10 23.15 7.50
C VAL A 637 -16.60 23.42 7.32
N ALA A 638 -16.13 23.50 6.08
CA ALA A 638 -14.70 23.63 5.75
C ALA A 638 -14.33 25.05 5.29
N TYR A 639 -13.69 25.82 6.16
CA TYR A 639 -13.25 27.19 5.87
C TYR A 639 -11.85 27.21 5.25
N SER A 640 -11.70 27.69 4.02
CA SER A 640 -10.41 27.76 3.33
C SER A 640 -9.41 28.69 4.05
N THR A 641 -8.16 28.25 4.18
CA THR A 641 -7.04 29.04 4.74
C THR A 641 -6.54 30.15 3.80
N GLY A 642 -7.41 30.73 2.99
CA GLY A 642 -7.10 31.75 1.98
C GLY A 642 -6.39 31.19 0.73
N GLN A 643 -5.37 31.89 0.23
CA GLN A 643 -4.74 31.58 -1.06
C GLN A 643 -3.99 30.24 -1.05
N GLN A 644 -4.44 29.30 -1.88
CA GLN A 644 -3.99 27.91 -1.87
C GLN A 644 -2.64 27.62 -2.59
N ARG A 645 -1.81 28.64 -2.89
CA ARG A 645 -0.51 28.49 -3.61
C ARG A 645 0.44 27.51 -2.88
N SER A 646 1.15 26.66 -3.65
CA SER A 646 2.04 25.60 -3.14
C SER A 646 3.28 26.07 -2.37
N SER A 647 3.69 27.33 -2.56
CA SER A 647 4.79 27.96 -1.83
C SER A 647 4.35 28.72 -0.58
N ARG A 648 3.04 28.96 -0.40
CA ARG A 648 2.51 29.83 0.66
C ARG A 648 2.33 29.06 1.97
N MET A 649 3.42 28.85 2.70
CA MET A 649 3.41 28.08 3.96
C MET A 649 2.46 28.63 5.03
N SER A 650 2.16 29.93 5.00
CA SER A 650 1.15 30.55 5.88
C SER A 650 -0.28 30.00 5.72
N SER A 651 -0.55 29.21 4.68
CA SER A 651 -1.80 28.45 4.51
C SER A 651 -1.84 27.11 5.27
N MET A 652 -0.74 26.64 5.86
CA MET A 652 -0.76 25.50 6.80
C MET A 652 -1.12 25.94 8.23
N ARG A 653 -1.06 27.24 8.56
CA ARG A 653 -1.38 27.75 9.90
C ARG A 653 -2.87 27.53 10.21
N ARG A 654 -3.18 26.85 11.32
CA ARG A 654 -4.52 26.37 11.71
C ARG A 654 -5.19 25.39 10.73
N CYS A 655 -4.45 24.84 9.77
CA CYS A 655 -4.98 23.79 8.90
C CYS A 655 -5.12 22.48 9.68
N ASN A 656 -6.36 22.11 10.04
CA ASN A 656 -6.68 20.80 10.60
C ASN A 656 -7.25 19.82 9.56
N ALA A 657 -7.56 20.27 8.34
CA ALA A 657 -8.10 19.40 7.29
C ALA A 657 -7.62 19.73 5.87
N LEU A 658 -7.57 18.70 5.01
CA LEU A 658 -7.31 18.80 3.58
C LEU A 658 -8.57 18.41 2.79
N ILE A 659 -9.25 19.39 2.19
CA ILE A 659 -10.41 19.16 1.32
C ILE A 659 -9.95 18.42 0.05
N LYS A 660 -10.51 17.23 -0.22
CA LYS A 660 -10.26 16.42 -1.43
C LYS A 660 -11.22 16.87 -2.55
N LEU A 661 -10.80 17.86 -3.32
CA LEU A 661 -11.56 18.33 -4.49
C LEU A 661 -11.37 17.41 -5.70
N PRO A 662 -12.44 17.10 -6.47
CA PRO A 662 -12.33 16.36 -7.72
C PRO A 662 -11.59 17.18 -8.80
N PRO A 663 -11.02 16.54 -9.84
CA PRO A 663 -10.60 17.25 -11.04
C PRO A 663 -11.82 17.87 -11.73
N LYS A 664 -11.63 19.02 -12.39
CA LYS A 664 -12.66 19.61 -13.24
C LYS A 664 -13.02 18.66 -14.39
N SER A 665 -14.29 18.65 -14.77
CA SER A 665 -14.77 18.08 -16.03
C SER A 665 -15.31 19.19 -16.95
N GLU A 666 -15.75 18.84 -18.14
CA GLU A 666 -16.43 19.78 -19.05
C GLU A 666 -17.75 20.27 -18.44
N ASN A 667 -18.49 19.36 -17.80
CA ASN A 667 -19.78 19.64 -17.14
C ASN A 667 -19.62 20.28 -15.75
N GLN A 668 -18.45 20.16 -15.10
CA GLN A 668 -18.23 20.66 -13.73
C GLN A 668 -16.88 21.37 -13.60
N THR A 669 -16.91 22.70 -13.70
CA THR A 669 -15.72 23.58 -13.56
C THR A 669 -15.61 24.26 -12.19
N LYS A 670 -16.67 24.17 -11.39
CA LYS A 670 -16.78 24.71 -10.02
C LYS A 670 -17.67 23.81 -9.14
N LEU A 671 -17.50 23.92 -7.83
CA LEU A 671 -18.44 23.46 -6.81
C LEU A 671 -19.06 24.69 -6.15
N GLU A 672 -20.36 24.67 -5.86
CA GLU A 672 -21.04 25.81 -5.22
C GLU A 672 -21.00 25.76 -3.70
N ALA A 673 -21.30 26.87 -3.05
CA ALA A 673 -21.61 26.87 -1.62
C ALA A 673 -22.77 25.88 -1.31
N GLY A 674 -22.69 25.18 -0.17
CA GLY A 674 -23.59 24.08 0.18
C GLY A 674 -23.20 22.72 -0.41
N THR A 675 -22.18 22.63 -1.27
CA THR A 675 -21.70 21.34 -1.78
C THR A 675 -21.00 20.56 -0.65
N VAL A 676 -21.42 19.33 -0.40
CA VAL A 676 -20.74 18.40 0.50
C VAL A 676 -19.57 17.72 -0.21
N VAL A 677 -18.40 17.72 0.41
CA VAL A 677 -17.14 17.16 -0.09
C VAL A 677 -16.45 16.31 0.98
N ASP A 678 -15.44 15.53 0.56
CA ASP A 678 -14.54 14.83 1.47
C ASP A 678 -13.45 15.77 1.98
N ALA A 679 -13.16 15.72 3.29
CA ALA A 679 -11.97 16.32 3.86
C ALA A 679 -11.20 15.32 4.74
N ILE A 680 -9.90 15.24 4.51
CA ILE A 680 -8.98 14.37 5.25
C ILE A 680 -8.53 15.12 6.50
N LEU A 681 -8.71 14.52 7.68
CA LEU A 681 -8.31 15.12 8.95
C LEU A 681 -6.78 15.02 9.13
N VAL A 682 -6.14 16.14 9.46
CA VAL A 682 -4.68 16.29 9.63
C VAL A 682 -4.30 17.05 10.91
N GLY A 683 -5.26 17.28 11.80
CA GLY A 683 -5.10 17.94 13.10
C GLY A 683 -6.42 17.99 13.87
N GLU A 684 -6.41 18.56 15.07
CA GLU A 684 -7.57 18.66 15.96
C GLU A 684 -8.73 19.47 15.36
N LEU A 685 -9.97 19.05 15.63
CA LEU A 685 -11.17 19.77 15.21
C LEU A 685 -11.33 21.07 16.03
N GLU A 686 -11.54 22.20 15.35
CA GLU A 686 -11.98 23.41 16.03
C GLU A 686 -13.48 23.29 16.32
N CYS A 687 -13.85 23.32 17.61
CA CYS A 687 -15.23 23.44 18.07
C CYS A 687 -15.75 24.88 17.92
#